data_AF-A0AAD7C2D9-F1
#
_entry.id   AF-A0AAD7C2D9-F1
#
_cell.length_a   1.000
_cell.length_b   1.000
_cell.length_c   1.000
_cell.angle_alpha   90.00
_cell.angle_beta   90.00
_cell.angle_gamma   90.00
#
_symmetry.space_group_name_H-M   'P 1'
#
loop_
_entity.id
_entity.type
_entity.pdbx_description
1 polymer ?
#
loop_
_entity_poly.entity_id
_entity_poly.type
_entity_poly.pdbx_seq_one_letter_code
_entity_poly.pdbx_strand_id
1 'polypeptide(L)'
;MNSFSDDDDAELWAAVDKIPAPTLKRRIDESYTSRKKARTIQRLRLIATTAQKLRGEGPIVIAAFENAVDQETIQSIGLPSGVMWEIARLASMGRLRDVSFEDLERLKGSNVASAPRTAGTLLNADDRQIKLDLERNAQDPWAELDLEESAISSDLSAGLGNSAEHPGFYGGKVCFAGSIDINASKQAKVILERCSLATSCRLYRQFGSSSFLRLRIPTKTLHSNLEGLREFFQRSFVLFDSVFRSFYAKDGTVVLYKTRERSRDGVVESMDSLHSLTLFEFLDQFNPLHLNSNQLLCKWASRFALGLSNSVPGPLLPVDQVDEYGDIFSAAKSNMTDGCGLSNPAFNLELRKMFKLDSTPCAVQIRHGGKKGMLLLSPESYEDLNPRIAFRAPSQVKIVYSHEAKNSPANATVDVLRFSKTKTPARLSVEVIINLEHNGVPAQVFEAMQDEYLASGAEGLLFWAKEDPENEKGRDDMFRLWAEVERSEGVSHARRARHVGGEARLRGLSERYGDADQDEDEEEQEKFDKALHQRSTAWWPDYVSGQPSSLAETAMTLLDSGFTPQALPVLREKIKQIVKTKIKYRSTHFNYEVAQSASAFVVPDFWEVLEEDEIHFKSSRREFPLDDGVETDIILGDVLMTRNPCKVPSDVRKLRAVKHPLLHDLVDVIVCSVKGDRRLLDFLAGGDYDGDRAIVIWARKIVDPFVNAPEEYSNEPKELGNCFTRDQTTVDEFILENEGSSPEMKAKQLQSYLLGSLRDPSAVGQYSVLHDNAIISQGYGHPRTVELAYKFCKILDSPKTGFTIKPEVRLADQSAHQHACGPAWKKRQQKANNDRKFVDTSNAYPLSREVDRANPMLCRPYIMDVLNTAAERQEDRWLAEVQQLFLPFENSPDLVLDEDLTSPWETFAAFAAKRKKAGDNSVHDDLIVIVKHVQELYKRHRSEIGSSPQNKSSKSSVSFTGNKIEVRQDTFRMLSRDFAAAPTTAQLCTIFDDALISRLRASYAYLYDYQQNSGSKGWSRFPWDMSLKELCQIKGIALGVNKTVTVSFYERFNLMRQHTNTRR
;
A
#
# COMPACT_ATOMS: atom_id res chain seq x y z
N MET A 1 38.08 -69.19 0.75
CA MET A 1 37.53 -70.51 1.10
C MET A 1 36.02 -70.38 1.06
N ASN A 2 35.45 -71.02 0.02
CA ASN A 2 34.09 -71.52 -0.20
C ASN A 2 32.91 -70.56 0.06
N SER A 3 32.26 -69.94 -0.93
CA SER A 3 31.63 -70.39 -2.22
C SER A 3 30.12 -70.65 -2.09
N PHE A 4 29.42 -70.43 -3.22
CA PHE A 4 27.99 -70.57 -3.55
C PHE A 4 27.18 -69.26 -3.39
N SER A 5 26.78 -68.51 -4.45
CA SER A 5 26.23 -68.84 -5.79
C SER A 5 24.85 -69.51 -5.68
N ASP A 6 23.83 -69.33 -6.54
CA ASP A 6 23.52 -68.54 -7.74
C ASP A 6 21.99 -68.31 -7.66
N ASP A 7 21.50 -67.11 -7.91
CA ASP A 7 20.79 -66.74 -9.14
C ASP A 7 19.79 -67.76 -9.72
N ASP A 8 18.59 -67.21 -9.87
CA ASP A 8 17.61 -67.46 -10.93
C ASP A 8 16.73 -68.72 -10.89
N ASP A 9 15.57 -68.48 -11.49
CA ASP A 9 14.55 -69.43 -11.90
C ASP A 9 13.62 -69.93 -10.79
N ALA A 10 12.32 -69.83 -10.90
CA ALA A 10 11.41 -69.32 -11.90
C ALA A 10 10.04 -69.50 -11.25
N GLU A 11 9.05 -68.73 -11.69
CA GLU A 11 7.69 -69.29 -11.80
C GLU A 11 7.13 -69.99 -10.54
N LEU A 12 6.79 -69.22 -9.51
CA LEU A 12 5.52 -69.49 -8.81
C LEU A 12 4.42 -68.64 -9.45
N TRP A 13 4.30 -68.82 -10.77
CA TRP A 13 3.06 -68.54 -11.47
C TRP A 13 2.02 -69.57 -11.08
N ALA A 14 0.83 -69.04 -10.82
CA ALA A 14 -0.47 -69.67 -11.02
C ALA A 14 -1.13 -70.37 -9.81
N ALA A 15 -2.36 -69.90 -9.58
CA ALA A 15 -3.47 -70.53 -8.89
C ALA A 15 -3.57 -70.34 -7.37
N VAL A 16 -4.02 -69.16 -6.94
CA VAL A 16 -4.96 -69.08 -5.81
C VAL A 16 -6.19 -68.31 -6.26
N ASP A 17 -6.89 -68.92 -7.21
CA ASP A 17 -8.29 -68.61 -7.49
C ASP A 17 -9.07 -69.91 -7.24
N LYS A 18 -10.06 -69.82 -6.35
CA LYS A 18 -11.11 -70.82 -6.03
C LYS A 18 -10.78 -71.93 -5.03
N ILE A 19 -11.38 -71.83 -3.83
CA ILE A 19 -12.32 -72.81 -3.25
C ILE A 19 -13.15 -72.12 -2.11
N PRO A 20 -14.46 -72.41 -1.96
CA PRO A 20 -15.37 -71.76 -1.00
C PRO A 20 -15.59 -72.54 0.32
N ALA A 21 -16.27 -71.89 1.27
CA ALA A 21 -16.63 -72.21 2.68
C ALA A 21 -16.83 -73.68 3.15
N PRO A 22 -16.76 -73.95 4.48
CA PRO A 22 -18.01 -74.16 5.23
C PRO A 22 -18.09 -73.64 6.69
N THR A 23 -19.35 -73.46 7.10
CA THR A 23 -20.07 -73.30 8.38
C THR A 23 -19.54 -74.03 9.64
N LEU A 24 -19.76 -73.58 10.89
CA LEU A 24 -21.07 -73.62 11.58
C LEU A 24 -21.23 -72.66 12.81
N LYS A 25 -22.36 -71.95 12.80
CA LYS A 25 -23.19 -71.45 13.94
C LYS A 25 -23.50 -72.58 14.95
N ARG A 26 -23.99 -72.46 16.19
CA ARG A 26 -24.67 -71.46 17.06
C ARG A 26 -24.77 -72.16 18.44
N ARG A 27 -24.86 -71.46 19.58
CA ARG A 27 -26.13 -70.98 20.15
C ARG A 27 -25.87 -69.98 21.29
N ILE A 28 -26.62 -68.87 21.23
CA ILE A 28 -27.34 -68.22 22.36
C ILE A 28 -26.41 -67.50 23.37
N ASP A 29 -26.53 -66.23 23.72
CA ASP A 29 -27.76 -65.51 24.05
C ASP A 29 -27.65 -63.97 23.96
N GLU A 30 -28.84 -63.40 23.95
CA GLU A 30 -29.24 -62.00 23.93
C GLU A 30 -28.60 -61.14 25.03
N SER A 31 -27.73 -60.19 24.65
CA SER A 31 -27.44 -59.00 25.49
C SER A 31 -26.74 -57.84 24.74
N TYR A 32 -26.42 -58.00 23.46
CA TYR A 32 -25.63 -57.03 22.68
C TYR A 32 -26.46 -56.00 21.90
N THR A 33 -27.68 -55.69 22.37
CA THR A 33 -28.57 -54.65 21.81
C THR A 33 -28.86 -53.51 22.81
N SER A 34 -27.90 -53.17 23.67
CA SER A 34 -28.04 -52.01 24.58
C SER A 34 -26.83 -51.06 24.68
N ARG A 35 -25.85 -51.14 23.78
CA ARG A 35 -24.71 -50.17 23.76
C ARG A 35 -24.44 -49.46 22.44
N LYS A 36 -25.28 -49.65 21.42
CA LYS A 36 -25.35 -48.77 20.23
C LYS A 36 -26.63 -47.92 20.29
N LYS A 37 -26.68 -46.99 21.24
CA LYS A 37 -27.56 -45.82 21.17
C LYS A 37 -26.68 -44.58 21.00
N ALA A 38 -26.78 -43.98 19.82
CA ALA A 38 -26.56 -42.57 19.50
C ALA A 38 -25.41 -41.82 20.19
N ARG A 39 -24.27 -41.71 19.50
CA ARG A 39 -23.56 -40.43 19.40
C ARG A 39 -23.69 -39.95 17.96
N THR A 40 -24.84 -39.37 17.65
CA THR A 40 -25.00 -38.59 16.42
C THR A 40 -24.04 -37.41 16.52
N ILE A 41 -23.03 -37.32 15.64
CA ILE A 41 -22.19 -36.12 15.55
C ILE A 41 -23.11 -34.98 15.12
N GLN A 42 -23.47 -34.10 16.05
CA GLN A 42 -24.29 -32.93 15.76
C GLN A 42 -23.45 -31.96 14.93
N ARG A 43 -23.76 -31.84 13.64
CA ARG A 43 -23.13 -30.89 12.72
C ARG A 43 -24.02 -29.67 12.56
N LEU A 44 -23.44 -28.49 12.69
CA LEU A 44 -24.12 -27.20 12.57
C LEU A 44 -23.93 -26.67 11.15
N ARG A 45 -25.01 -26.31 10.47
CA ARG A 45 -24.96 -25.84 9.08
C ARG A 45 -24.73 -24.33 9.04
N LEU A 46 -23.84 -23.89 8.16
CA LEU A 46 -23.55 -22.49 7.87
C LEU A 46 -24.30 -22.04 6.62
N ILE A 47 -24.95 -20.87 6.71
CA ILE A 47 -25.46 -20.11 5.59
C ILE A 47 -24.47 -18.97 5.32
N ALA A 48 -24.05 -18.79 4.07
CA ALA A 48 -23.20 -17.68 3.66
C ALA A 48 -23.82 -16.94 2.47
N THR A 49 -23.34 -15.73 2.18
CA THR A 49 -23.90 -14.89 1.11
C THR A 49 -24.00 -15.63 -0.21
N THR A 50 -25.22 -15.80 -0.71
CA THR A 50 -25.49 -16.09 -2.11
C THR A 50 -25.55 -14.78 -2.90
N ALA A 51 -25.32 -14.83 -4.22
CA ALA A 51 -25.34 -13.61 -5.03
C ALA A 51 -26.72 -12.94 -4.96
N GLN A 52 -26.79 -11.74 -4.38
CA GLN A 52 -28.03 -10.98 -4.17
C GLN A 52 -28.15 -9.83 -5.18
N LYS A 53 -29.38 -9.48 -5.58
CA LYS A 53 -29.62 -8.31 -6.43
C LYS A 53 -29.16 -7.03 -5.71
N LEU A 54 -28.61 -6.07 -6.47
CA LEU A 54 -28.24 -4.76 -5.94
C LEU A 54 -29.44 -3.99 -5.35
N ARG A 55 -30.58 -4.03 -6.05
CA ARG A 55 -31.86 -3.52 -5.53
C ARG A 55 -32.64 -4.69 -4.94
N GLY A 56 -32.86 -4.66 -3.63
CA GLY A 56 -33.59 -5.67 -2.90
C GLY A 56 -33.95 -5.21 -1.50
N GLU A 57 -34.87 -5.94 -0.87
CA GLU A 57 -35.33 -5.70 0.50
C GLU A 57 -34.77 -6.78 1.45
N GLY A 58 -34.62 -6.43 2.72
CA GLY A 58 -34.12 -7.34 3.77
C GLY A 58 -32.59 -7.32 3.99
N PRO A 59 -32.08 -8.02 5.01
CA PRO A 59 -30.65 -8.04 5.35
C PRO A 59 -29.79 -8.83 4.34
N ILE A 60 -28.51 -8.46 4.26
CA ILE A 60 -27.47 -9.18 3.53
C ILE A 60 -26.72 -10.08 4.50
N VAL A 61 -26.99 -11.39 4.46
CA VAL A 61 -26.29 -12.36 5.32
C VAL A 61 -24.91 -12.66 4.75
N ILE A 62 -23.86 -12.23 5.46
CA ILE A 62 -22.45 -12.53 5.15
C ILE A 62 -22.15 -13.99 5.45
N ALA A 63 -22.35 -14.37 6.71
CA ALA A 63 -22.32 -15.72 7.23
C ALA A 63 -23.25 -15.79 8.44
N ALA A 64 -23.95 -16.90 8.66
CA ALA A 64 -24.78 -17.16 9.85
C ALA A 64 -24.98 -18.68 10.00
N PHE A 65 -25.41 -19.14 11.18
CA PHE A 65 -25.86 -20.53 11.34
C PHE A 65 -27.31 -20.68 10.88
N GLU A 66 -27.68 -21.86 10.39
CA GLU A 66 -28.99 -22.09 9.75
C GLU A 66 -30.18 -21.83 10.68
N ASN A 67 -30.05 -22.14 11.98
CA ASN A 67 -31.12 -21.96 12.96
C ASN A 67 -30.63 -21.15 14.17
N ALA A 68 -31.53 -20.37 14.79
CA ALA A 68 -31.23 -19.60 16.00
C ALA A 68 -30.70 -20.43 17.18
N VAL A 69 -31.11 -21.70 17.30
CA VAL A 69 -30.63 -22.61 18.35
C VAL A 69 -29.14 -22.95 18.19
N ASP A 70 -28.68 -23.11 16.95
CA ASP A 70 -27.26 -23.39 16.65
C ASP A 70 -26.40 -22.17 16.96
N GLN A 71 -26.95 -20.97 16.72
CA GLN A 71 -26.35 -19.68 17.03
C GLN A 71 -26.15 -19.50 18.55
N GLU A 72 -27.19 -19.77 19.36
CA GLU A 72 -27.11 -19.71 20.83
C GLU A 72 -26.16 -20.75 21.40
N THR A 73 -26.16 -21.96 20.82
CA THR A 73 -25.22 -23.02 21.18
C THR A 73 -23.78 -22.56 21.01
N ILE A 74 -23.46 -21.87 19.91
CA ILE A 74 -22.09 -21.39 19.66
C ILE A 74 -21.70 -20.24 20.58
N GLN A 75 -22.64 -19.38 20.96
CA GLN A 75 -22.39 -18.35 21.97
C GLN A 75 -22.01 -18.97 23.31
N SER A 76 -22.64 -20.10 23.69
CA SER A 76 -22.29 -20.82 24.92
C SER A 76 -20.90 -21.49 24.87
N ILE A 77 -20.36 -21.77 23.68
CA ILE A 77 -19.00 -22.33 23.51
C ILE A 77 -17.94 -21.29 23.87
N GLY A 78 -18.21 -20.00 23.66
CA GLY A 78 -17.28 -18.91 23.98
C GLY A 78 -16.07 -18.85 23.04
N LEU A 79 -16.31 -18.89 21.73
CA LEU A 79 -15.24 -18.76 20.73
C LEU A 79 -14.73 -17.32 20.64
N PRO A 80 -13.41 -17.12 20.49
CA PRO A 80 -12.85 -15.78 20.34
C PRO A 80 -13.20 -15.20 18.96
N SER A 81 -13.22 -13.86 18.85
CA SER A 81 -13.75 -13.13 17.69
C SER A 81 -13.01 -13.44 16.38
N GLY A 82 -11.70 -13.64 16.44
CA GLY A 82 -10.85 -14.02 15.31
C GLY A 82 -11.15 -15.41 14.76
N VAL A 83 -11.52 -16.36 15.63
CA VAL A 83 -12.00 -17.70 15.19
C VAL A 83 -13.34 -17.56 14.48
N MET A 84 -14.26 -16.78 15.04
CA MET A 84 -15.55 -16.50 14.40
C MET A 84 -15.35 -15.84 13.03
N TRP A 85 -14.43 -14.88 12.93
CA TRP A 85 -14.07 -14.25 11.66
C TRP A 85 -13.56 -15.26 10.62
N GLU A 86 -12.63 -16.14 11.00
CA GLU A 86 -12.09 -17.15 10.08
C GLU A 86 -13.16 -18.16 9.62
N ILE A 87 -14.11 -18.53 10.49
CA ILE A 87 -15.27 -19.35 10.11
C ILE A 87 -16.11 -18.62 9.06
N ALA A 88 -16.48 -17.36 9.31
CA ALA A 88 -17.26 -16.56 8.36
C ALA A 88 -16.52 -16.36 7.04
N ARG A 89 -15.20 -16.18 7.11
CA ARG A 89 -14.34 -16.04 5.93
C ARG A 89 -14.40 -17.28 5.05
N LEU A 90 -14.16 -18.46 5.63
CA LEU A 90 -14.23 -19.73 4.90
C LEU A 90 -15.63 -19.99 4.33
N ALA A 91 -16.68 -19.63 5.08
CA ALA A 91 -18.07 -19.75 4.64
C ALA A 91 -18.38 -18.82 3.45
N SER A 92 -17.99 -17.53 3.52
CA SER A 92 -18.18 -16.55 2.43
C SER A 92 -17.48 -16.97 1.13
N MET A 93 -16.31 -17.62 1.23
CA MET A 93 -15.58 -18.19 0.11
C MET A 93 -16.21 -19.49 -0.45
N GLY A 94 -17.23 -20.03 0.21
CA GLY A 94 -17.85 -21.32 -0.15
C GLY A 94 -16.98 -22.54 0.16
N ARG A 95 -15.93 -22.38 0.98
CA ARG A 95 -15.00 -23.46 1.38
C ARG A 95 -15.49 -24.25 2.59
N LEU A 96 -16.43 -23.71 3.37
CA LEU A 96 -16.99 -24.32 4.56
C LEU A 96 -18.52 -24.25 4.49
N ARG A 97 -19.19 -25.36 4.82
CA ARG A 97 -20.67 -25.48 4.78
C ARG A 97 -21.27 -25.96 6.09
N ASP A 98 -20.52 -26.74 6.84
CA ASP A 98 -20.92 -27.34 8.12
C ASP A 98 -19.70 -27.42 9.04
N VAL A 99 -19.94 -27.32 10.35
CA VAL A 99 -18.93 -27.45 11.41
C VAL A 99 -19.40 -28.44 12.47
N SER A 100 -18.47 -29.21 13.04
CA SER A 100 -18.78 -30.13 14.14
C SER A 100 -18.56 -29.45 15.49
N PHE A 101 -19.36 -29.81 16.50
CA PHE A 101 -19.20 -29.27 17.85
C PHE A 101 -17.81 -29.58 18.44
N GLU A 102 -17.26 -30.77 18.15
CA GLU A 102 -15.93 -31.19 18.62
C GLU A 102 -14.81 -30.31 18.03
N ASP A 103 -14.92 -29.92 16.76
CA ASP A 103 -13.95 -29.03 16.13
C ASP A 103 -14.03 -27.61 16.70
N LEU A 104 -15.24 -27.13 17.03
CA LEU A 104 -15.42 -25.84 17.69
C LEU A 104 -14.84 -25.86 19.12
N GLU A 105 -15.02 -26.92 19.89
CA GLU A 105 -14.42 -27.03 21.22
C GLU A 105 -12.89 -26.99 21.19
N ARG A 106 -12.27 -27.57 20.17
CA ARG A 106 -10.80 -27.53 19.95
C ARG A 106 -10.28 -26.13 19.62
N LEU A 107 -11.14 -25.20 19.23
CA LEU A 107 -10.79 -23.83 18.84
C LEU A 107 -11.08 -22.78 19.92
N LYS A 108 -11.36 -23.19 21.17
CA LYS A 108 -11.43 -22.29 22.33
C LYS A 108 -10.05 -21.71 22.67
N GLY A 109 -10.03 -20.64 23.47
CA GLY A 109 -8.80 -19.98 23.92
C GLY A 109 -8.68 -18.56 23.39
N SER A 110 -7.45 -18.07 23.26
CA SER A 110 -7.15 -16.73 22.74
C SER A 110 -7.17 -16.71 21.21
N ASN A 111 -7.33 -15.51 20.63
CA ASN A 111 -7.27 -15.34 19.18
C ASN A 111 -5.91 -15.82 18.64
N VAL A 112 -4.80 -15.45 19.30
CA VAL A 112 -3.44 -15.82 18.86
C VAL A 112 -3.22 -17.32 18.82
N ALA A 113 -3.83 -18.09 19.73
CA ALA A 113 -3.65 -19.53 19.80
C ALA A 113 -4.56 -20.30 18.82
N SER A 114 -5.76 -19.78 18.55
CA SER A 114 -6.83 -20.56 17.91
C SER A 114 -7.17 -20.10 16.49
N ALA A 115 -7.15 -18.80 16.21
CA ALA A 115 -7.52 -18.28 14.88
C ALA A 115 -6.59 -18.76 13.74
N PRO A 116 -5.25 -18.86 13.91
CA PRO A 116 -4.36 -19.37 12.86
C PRO A 116 -4.67 -20.81 12.43
N ARG A 117 -5.11 -21.64 13.39
CA ARG A 117 -5.34 -23.09 13.21
C ARG A 117 -6.77 -23.42 12.75
N THR A 118 -7.71 -22.47 12.84
CA THR A 118 -9.13 -22.66 12.47
C THR A 118 -9.31 -23.31 11.10
N ALA A 119 -8.61 -22.83 10.07
CA ALA A 119 -8.75 -23.39 8.72
C ALA A 119 -8.23 -24.84 8.61
N GLY A 120 -7.17 -25.18 9.34
CA GLY A 120 -6.63 -26.54 9.38
C GLY A 120 -7.58 -27.51 10.08
N THR A 121 -8.10 -27.10 11.23
CA THR A 121 -9.07 -27.90 12.02
C THR A 121 -10.37 -28.14 11.27
N LEU A 122 -10.93 -27.13 10.58
CA LEU A 122 -12.25 -27.24 9.96
C LEU A 122 -12.26 -27.86 8.56
N LEU A 123 -11.15 -27.82 7.82
CA LEU A 123 -11.09 -28.34 6.45
C LEU A 123 -10.52 -29.75 6.33
N ASN A 124 -10.02 -30.37 7.42
CA ASN A 124 -9.37 -31.69 7.43
C ASN A 124 -8.32 -31.85 6.30
N ALA A 125 -7.57 -30.80 6.01
CA ALA A 125 -6.54 -30.83 4.98
C ALA A 125 -5.27 -31.49 5.53
N ASP A 126 -4.61 -32.32 4.71
CA ASP A 126 -3.36 -32.99 5.03
C ASP A 126 -2.33 -32.00 5.60
N ASP A 127 -1.69 -32.35 6.72
CA ASP A 127 -0.73 -31.52 7.48
C ASP A 127 0.42 -30.96 6.62
N ARG A 128 0.63 -31.53 5.43
CA ARG A 128 1.61 -31.11 4.42
C ARG A 128 1.27 -29.76 3.78
N GLN A 129 0.00 -29.35 3.74
CA GLN A 129 -0.42 -28.05 3.19
C GLN A 129 -0.37 -26.93 4.24
N ILE A 130 -0.25 -27.29 5.52
CA ILE A 130 -0.43 -26.42 6.70
C ILE A 130 0.90 -25.84 7.23
N LYS A 131 2.06 -26.32 6.76
CA LYS A 131 3.39 -25.73 7.07
C LYS A 131 3.66 -24.37 6.37
N LEU A 132 2.64 -23.53 6.23
CA LEU A 132 2.70 -22.11 5.88
C LEU A 132 2.73 -21.20 7.13
N ASP A 133 2.61 -21.76 8.33
CA ASP A 133 2.17 -21.00 9.51
C ASP A 133 3.29 -20.35 10.34
N LEU A 134 4.53 -20.84 10.33
CA LEU A 134 5.66 -20.16 11.00
C LEU A 134 5.97 -18.78 10.39
N GLU A 135 5.63 -18.60 9.11
CA GLU A 135 5.83 -17.41 8.29
C GLU A 135 4.69 -16.37 8.46
N ARG A 136 3.54 -16.76 9.05
CA ARG A 136 2.38 -15.88 9.31
C ARG A 136 2.51 -15.07 10.62
N ASN A 137 3.40 -15.48 11.52
CA ASN A 137 3.50 -14.93 12.89
C ASN A 137 4.04 -13.49 12.97
N ALA A 138 4.69 -12.96 11.93
CA ALA A 138 5.31 -11.63 11.99
C ALA A 138 4.31 -10.45 11.83
N GLN A 139 3.12 -10.70 11.28
CA GLN A 139 2.05 -9.69 11.09
C GLN A 139 0.69 -10.22 11.54
N ASP A 140 0.70 -11.20 12.46
CA ASP A 140 -0.51 -11.84 12.92
C ASP A 140 -1.35 -10.83 13.75
N PRO A 141 -2.57 -10.48 13.32
CA PRO A 141 -3.36 -9.44 13.98
C PRO A 141 -3.90 -9.91 15.34
N TRP A 142 -3.83 -11.20 15.62
CA TRP A 142 -4.54 -11.80 16.74
C TRP A 142 -3.97 -11.45 18.10
N ALA A 143 -2.65 -11.27 18.23
CA ALA A 143 -2.05 -10.82 19.48
C ALA A 143 -2.49 -9.38 19.83
N GLU A 144 -2.53 -8.50 18.82
CA GLU A 144 -3.05 -7.14 18.98
C GLU A 144 -4.55 -7.15 19.27
N LEU A 145 -5.32 -8.04 18.63
CA LEU A 145 -6.75 -8.19 18.88
C LEU A 145 -7.03 -8.69 20.31
N ASP A 146 -6.27 -9.67 20.80
CA ASP A 146 -6.39 -10.15 22.19
C ASP A 146 -6.10 -9.02 23.20
N LEU A 147 -5.07 -8.21 22.94
CA LEU A 147 -4.75 -7.04 23.78
C LEU A 147 -5.86 -5.99 23.75
N GLU A 148 -6.36 -5.67 22.55
CA GLU A 148 -7.43 -4.69 22.36
C GLU A 148 -8.73 -5.12 23.03
N GLU A 149 -9.18 -6.37 22.81
CA GLU A 149 -10.41 -6.90 23.40
C GLU A 149 -10.32 -6.97 24.92
N SER A 150 -9.16 -7.40 25.46
CA SER A 150 -8.92 -7.41 26.90
C SER A 150 -8.96 -5.99 27.48
N ALA A 151 -8.26 -5.03 26.88
CA ALA A 151 -8.17 -3.66 27.39
C ALA A 151 -9.53 -2.94 27.34
N ILE A 152 -10.26 -3.05 26.23
CA ILE A 152 -11.59 -2.42 26.06
C ILE A 152 -12.62 -3.05 27.01
N SER A 153 -12.48 -4.34 27.32
CA SER A 153 -13.38 -5.01 28.28
C SER A 153 -13.22 -4.50 29.72
N SER A 154 -12.03 -4.02 30.10
CA SER A 154 -11.79 -3.39 31.41
C SER A 154 -12.15 -1.91 31.43
N ASP A 155 -11.75 -1.17 30.39
CA ASP A 155 -11.93 0.26 30.29
C ASP A 155 -12.24 0.63 28.83
N LEU A 156 -13.44 1.14 28.57
CA LEU A 156 -13.89 1.55 27.24
C LEU A 156 -13.00 2.63 26.61
N SER A 157 -12.26 3.38 27.43
CA SER A 157 -11.32 4.40 26.97
C SER A 157 -9.88 3.89 26.79
N ALA A 158 -9.59 2.63 27.14
CA ALA A 158 -8.25 2.04 27.07
C ALA A 158 -7.64 2.13 25.68
N GLY A 159 -8.46 1.97 24.63
CA GLY A 159 -8.00 2.05 23.26
C GLY A 159 -7.51 3.44 22.82
N LEU A 160 -7.78 4.51 23.58
CA LEU A 160 -7.51 5.91 23.19
C LEU A 160 -6.08 6.39 23.47
N GLY A 161 -5.22 5.63 24.16
CA GLY A 161 -3.82 6.01 24.41
C GLY A 161 -3.51 6.60 25.79
N ASN A 162 -4.52 7.20 26.43
CA ASN A 162 -4.36 8.00 27.65
C ASN A 162 -5.10 7.40 28.87
N SER A 163 -5.41 6.10 28.84
CA SER A 163 -6.04 5.41 29.98
C SER A 163 -5.07 5.30 31.15
N ALA A 164 -5.59 5.51 32.36
CA ALA A 164 -4.83 5.33 33.60
C ALA A 164 -4.50 3.86 33.88
N GLU A 165 -5.36 2.93 33.45
CA GLU A 165 -5.17 1.49 33.65
C GLU A 165 -4.20 0.89 32.64
N HIS A 166 -4.16 1.45 31.42
CA HIS A 166 -3.33 0.97 30.30
C HIS A 166 -2.48 2.10 29.69
N PRO A 167 -1.52 2.68 30.43
CA PRO A 167 -0.80 3.88 30.01
C PRO A 167 0.02 3.64 28.73
N GLY A 168 -0.21 4.46 27.71
CA GLY A 168 0.49 4.40 26.42
C GLY A 168 0.01 3.29 25.48
N PHE A 169 -0.89 2.41 25.93
CA PHE A 169 -1.57 1.47 25.05
C PHE A 169 -2.66 2.18 24.25
N TYR A 170 -2.74 1.89 22.95
CA TYR A 170 -3.86 2.32 22.11
C TYR A 170 -4.20 1.24 21.10
N GLY A 171 -5.50 1.09 20.83
CA GLY A 171 -6.03 0.08 19.93
C GLY A 171 -6.22 0.60 18.50
N GLY A 172 -7.17 -0.01 17.80
CA GLY A 172 -7.59 0.33 16.44
C GLY A 172 -6.62 -0.14 15.35
N LYS A 173 -5.72 -1.07 15.66
CA LYS A 173 -4.68 -1.54 14.73
C LYS A 173 -5.04 -2.83 13.99
N VAL A 174 -6.26 -3.33 14.15
CA VAL A 174 -6.74 -4.56 13.49
C VAL A 174 -7.77 -4.20 12.43
N CYS A 175 -7.67 -4.82 11.24
CA CYS A 175 -8.58 -4.54 10.13
C CYS A 175 -9.34 -5.80 9.69
N PHE A 176 -10.67 -5.73 9.89
CA PHE A 176 -11.63 -6.66 9.33
C PHE A 176 -12.12 -6.15 7.97
N ALA A 177 -11.76 -6.87 6.90
CA ALA A 177 -12.01 -6.43 5.53
C ALA A 177 -12.70 -7.49 4.67
N GLY A 178 -13.42 -7.03 3.66
CA GLY A 178 -14.05 -7.86 2.63
C GLY A 178 -14.04 -7.15 1.28
N SER A 179 -14.28 -7.90 0.22
CA SER A 179 -14.48 -7.39 -1.14
C SER A 179 -15.88 -7.75 -1.64
N ILE A 180 -16.40 -6.92 -2.54
CA ILE A 180 -17.65 -7.21 -3.26
C ILE A 180 -17.33 -7.77 -4.63
N ASP A 181 -17.83 -8.98 -4.88
CA ASP A 181 -17.83 -9.59 -6.20
C ASP A 181 -19.20 -9.37 -6.86
N ILE A 182 -19.21 -8.75 -8.04
CA ILE A 182 -20.43 -8.50 -8.79
C ILE A 182 -20.39 -9.29 -10.09
N ASN A 183 -21.37 -10.20 -10.23
CA ASN A 183 -21.47 -11.03 -11.42
C ASN A 183 -22.10 -10.25 -12.61
N ALA A 184 -22.02 -10.84 -13.81
CA ALA A 184 -22.60 -10.26 -15.03
C ALA A 184 -24.11 -9.99 -14.93
N SER A 185 -24.82 -10.72 -14.06
CA SER A 185 -26.25 -10.55 -13.77
C SER A 185 -26.55 -9.43 -12.76
N LYS A 186 -25.58 -8.56 -12.45
CA LYS A 186 -25.68 -7.48 -11.46
C LYS A 186 -26.10 -7.96 -10.06
N GLN A 187 -25.65 -9.15 -9.68
CA GLN A 187 -25.80 -9.63 -8.31
C GLN A 187 -24.46 -9.51 -7.59
N ALA A 188 -24.52 -8.95 -6.38
CA ALA A 188 -23.37 -8.75 -5.51
C ALA A 188 -23.27 -9.89 -4.49
N LYS A 189 -22.04 -10.33 -4.24
CA LYS A 189 -21.67 -11.26 -3.18
C LYS A 189 -20.55 -10.63 -2.35
N VAL A 190 -20.68 -10.71 -1.04
CA VAL A 190 -19.61 -10.30 -0.12
C VAL A 190 -18.65 -11.48 0.08
N ILE A 191 -17.35 -11.23 -0.09
CA ILE A 191 -16.28 -12.20 0.17
C ILE A 191 -15.40 -11.59 1.25
N LEU A 192 -15.33 -12.22 2.42
CA LEU A 192 -14.48 -11.74 3.49
C LEU A 192 -13.01 -12.10 3.22
N GLU A 193 -12.12 -11.23 3.66
CA GLU A 193 -10.68 -11.39 3.53
C GLU A 193 -10.05 -11.79 4.88
N ARG A 194 -8.79 -12.23 4.85
CA ARG A 194 -8.02 -12.49 6.08
C ARG A 194 -7.87 -11.19 6.87
N CYS A 195 -7.98 -11.31 8.19
CA CYS A 195 -7.70 -10.19 9.07
C CYS A 195 -6.22 -9.77 8.95
N SER A 196 -5.93 -8.49 9.11
CA SER A 196 -4.56 -7.93 9.00
C SER A 196 -4.35 -6.76 9.95
N LEU A 197 -3.08 -6.45 10.24
CA LEU A 197 -2.71 -5.23 10.95
C LEU A 197 -2.84 -4.00 10.04
N ALA A 198 -3.35 -2.90 10.59
CA ALA A 198 -3.58 -1.64 9.88
C ALA A 198 -3.20 -0.42 10.72
N THR A 199 -3.32 0.76 10.12
CA THR A 199 -3.22 2.05 10.80
C THR A 199 -4.39 2.26 11.75
N SER A 200 -4.11 2.91 12.89
CA SER A 200 -5.12 3.26 13.88
C SER A 200 -5.84 4.56 13.52
N CYS A 201 -7.10 4.68 13.95
CA CYS A 201 -7.87 5.92 13.90
C CYS A 201 -8.77 6.04 15.14
N ARG A 202 -9.27 7.24 15.41
CA ARG A 202 -10.03 7.55 16.64
C ARG A 202 -11.25 6.65 16.83
N LEU A 203 -12.05 6.44 15.78
CA LEU A 203 -13.26 5.62 15.89
C LEU A 203 -12.94 4.17 16.26
N TYR A 204 -11.88 3.60 15.68
CA TYR A 204 -11.46 2.24 15.98
C TYR A 204 -10.86 2.13 17.39
N ARG A 205 -10.13 3.15 17.84
CA ARG A 205 -9.66 3.25 19.23
C ARG A 205 -10.80 3.32 20.25
N GLN A 206 -11.86 4.06 19.93
CA GLN A 206 -12.99 4.29 20.82
C GLN A 206 -13.94 3.09 20.91
N PHE A 207 -14.23 2.41 19.80
CA PHE A 207 -15.25 1.35 19.75
C PHE A 207 -14.67 -0.06 19.56
N GLY A 208 -13.36 -0.19 19.40
CA GLY A 208 -12.68 -1.44 19.06
C GLY A 208 -12.73 -1.76 17.57
N SER A 209 -11.69 -2.44 17.10
CA SER A 209 -11.51 -2.82 15.69
C SER A 209 -12.59 -3.80 15.21
N SER A 210 -13.04 -4.73 16.07
CA SER A 210 -14.07 -5.73 15.76
C SER A 210 -15.47 -5.14 15.57
N SER A 211 -15.67 -3.87 15.94
CA SER A 211 -16.89 -3.11 15.70
C SER A 211 -16.97 -2.53 14.29
N PHE A 212 -15.94 -2.67 13.46
CA PHE A 212 -15.90 -2.11 12.11
C PHE A 212 -15.62 -3.17 11.04
N LEU A 213 -16.27 -3.02 9.89
CA LEU A 213 -16.05 -3.85 8.71
C LEU A 213 -15.82 -2.95 7.49
N ARG A 214 -14.71 -3.13 6.79
CA ARG A 214 -14.41 -2.42 5.53
C ARG A 214 -14.76 -3.30 4.34
N LEU A 215 -15.68 -2.86 3.49
CA LEU A 215 -16.03 -3.54 2.24
C LEU A 215 -15.52 -2.75 1.05
N ARG A 216 -14.67 -3.38 0.24
CA ARG A 216 -14.12 -2.77 -0.96
C ARG A 216 -14.90 -3.12 -2.21
N ILE A 217 -15.14 -2.11 -3.04
CA ILE A 217 -15.71 -2.20 -4.37
C ILE A 217 -14.56 -2.19 -5.37
N PRO A 218 -14.37 -3.25 -6.19
CA PRO A 218 -13.34 -3.23 -7.22
C PRO A 218 -13.51 -2.04 -8.17
N THR A 219 -12.41 -1.37 -8.53
CA THR A 219 -12.42 -0.14 -9.35
C THR A 219 -13.17 -0.32 -10.69
N LYS A 220 -13.06 -1.49 -11.33
CA LYS A 220 -13.82 -1.83 -12.55
C LYS A 220 -15.33 -1.74 -12.34
N THR A 221 -15.77 -2.28 -11.21
CA THR A 221 -17.17 -2.33 -10.79
C THR A 221 -17.67 -0.93 -10.44
N LEU A 222 -16.84 -0.15 -9.74
CA LEU A 222 -17.13 1.23 -9.37
C LEU A 222 -17.33 2.13 -10.61
N HIS A 223 -16.48 2.02 -11.63
CA HIS A 223 -16.59 2.83 -12.84
C HIS A 223 -17.64 2.33 -13.85
N SER A 224 -18.08 1.07 -13.77
CA SER A 224 -19.13 0.52 -14.64
C SER A 224 -20.55 1.08 -14.38
N ASN A 225 -20.68 2.07 -13.49
CA ASN A 225 -21.90 2.81 -13.16
C ASN A 225 -23.09 1.87 -12.87
N LEU A 226 -22.93 1.02 -11.85
CA LEU A 226 -23.98 0.11 -11.42
C LEU A 226 -25.01 0.85 -10.57
N GLU A 227 -26.09 1.29 -11.21
CA GLU A 227 -27.28 1.75 -10.50
C GLU A 227 -27.71 0.70 -9.45
N GLY A 228 -27.94 1.11 -8.20
CA GLY A 228 -28.31 0.19 -7.11
C GLY A 228 -27.21 -0.05 -6.08
N LEU A 229 -25.95 0.37 -6.30
CA LEU A 229 -24.87 0.16 -5.33
C LEU A 229 -25.13 0.86 -4.00
N ARG A 230 -25.60 2.11 -4.04
CA ARG A 230 -25.96 2.85 -2.82
C ARG A 230 -27.08 2.15 -2.07
N GLU A 231 -28.12 1.73 -2.78
CA GLU A 231 -29.28 1.02 -2.22
C GLU A 231 -28.85 -0.33 -1.60
N PHE A 232 -27.88 -1.02 -2.21
CA PHE A 232 -27.29 -2.24 -1.65
C PHE A 232 -26.62 -1.96 -0.29
N PHE A 233 -25.82 -0.90 -0.18
CA PHE A 233 -25.13 -0.54 1.06
C PHE A 233 -26.02 0.10 2.13
N GLN A 234 -27.20 0.62 1.78
CA GLN A 234 -28.20 1.09 2.75
C GLN A 234 -28.88 -0.05 3.53
N ARG A 235 -28.71 -1.31 3.09
CA ARG A 235 -29.23 -2.49 3.79
C ARG A 235 -28.36 -2.83 5.00
N SER A 236 -28.91 -3.63 5.91
CA SER A 236 -28.14 -4.22 7.01
C SER A 236 -27.32 -5.42 6.52
N PHE A 237 -26.13 -5.59 7.08
CA PHE A 237 -25.23 -6.71 6.80
C PHE A 237 -25.14 -7.57 8.06
N VAL A 238 -25.40 -8.87 7.93
CA VAL A 238 -25.46 -9.79 9.08
C VAL A 238 -24.24 -10.69 9.06
N LEU A 239 -23.46 -10.64 10.13
CA LEU A 239 -22.36 -11.55 10.39
C LEU A 239 -22.67 -12.28 11.69
N PHE A 240 -23.03 -13.56 11.56
CA PHE A 240 -23.59 -14.38 12.62
C PHE A 240 -24.87 -13.75 13.16
N ASP A 241 -24.88 -13.34 14.42
CA ASP A 241 -26.00 -12.60 15.02
C ASP A 241 -25.78 -11.09 15.00
N SER A 242 -24.57 -10.64 14.65
CA SER A 242 -24.18 -9.23 14.68
C SER A 242 -24.64 -8.50 13.43
N VAL A 243 -25.25 -7.33 13.61
CA VAL A 243 -25.71 -6.48 12.51
C VAL A 243 -24.72 -5.34 12.30
N PHE A 244 -24.31 -5.17 11.05
CA PHE A 244 -23.45 -4.11 10.57
C PHE A 244 -24.23 -3.19 9.63
N ARG A 245 -24.06 -1.87 9.78
CA ARG A 245 -24.66 -0.88 8.90
C ARG A 245 -23.60 0.06 8.35
N SER A 246 -23.70 0.40 7.08
CA SER A 246 -22.79 1.34 6.44
C SER A 246 -22.98 2.75 7.01
N PHE A 247 -21.89 3.47 7.24
CA PHE A 247 -21.97 4.86 7.73
C PHE A 247 -21.03 5.81 7.01
N TYR A 248 -20.13 5.31 6.15
CA TYR A 248 -19.24 6.17 5.39
C TYR A 248 -18.71 5.45 4.14
N ALA A 249 -18.52 6.19 3.05
CA ALA A 249 -17.86 5.68 1.85
C ALA A 249 -16.83 6.69 1.33
N LYS A 250 -15.65 6.18 0.94
CA LYS A 250 -14.58 6.96 0.32
C LYS A 250 -13.73 6.06 -0.57
N ASP A 251 -13.35 6.53 -1.76
CA ASP A 251 -12.41 5.88 -2.68
C ASP A 251 -12.71 4.40 -2.99
N GLY A 252 -14.00 4.09 -3.18
CA GLY A 252 -14.44 2.72 -3.47
C GLY A 252 -14.42 1.78 -2.26
N THR A 253 -14.17 2.29 -1.05
CA THR A 253 -14.27 1.57 0.22
C THR A 253 -15.48 2.06 1.00
N VAL A 254 -16.29 1.13 1.49
CA VAL A 254 -17.45 1.41 2.37
C VAL A 254 -17.13 0.88 3.76
N VAL A 255 -17.30 1.73 4.78
CA VAL A 255 -17.07 1.39 6.18
C VAL A 255 -18.42 1.15 6.86
N LEU A 256 -18.51 0.01 7.53
CA LEU A 256 -19.68 -0.43 8.27
C LEU A 256 -19.35 -0.46 9.76
N TYR A 257 -20.35 -0.12 10.58
CA TYR A 257 -20.30 -0.14 12.04
C TYR A 257 -21.24 -1.23 12.57
N LYS A 258 -20.76 -1.99 13.56
CA LYS A 258 -21.53 -3.00 14.29
C LYS A 258 -22.50 -2.31 15.25
N THR A 259 -23.79 -2.43 14.99
CA THR A 259 -24.83 -1.83 15.83
C THR A 259 -25.21 -2.76 16.98
N ARG A 260 -26.00 -2.26 17.93
CA ARG A 260 -26.62 -3.07 18.99
C ARG A 260 -27.71 -4.03 18.49
N GLU A 261 -28.09 -3.93 17.23
CA GLU A 261 -29.12 -4.78 16.64
C GLU A 261 -28.59 -6.21 16.44
N ARG A 262 -29.49 -7.19 16.58
CA ARG A 262 -29.19 -8.58 16.28
C ARG A 262 -30.14 -9.14 15.23
N SER A 263 -29.65 -10.10 14.46
CA SER A 263 -30.46 -10.81 13.47
C SER A 263 -30.83 -12.20 14.00
N ARG A 264 -32.13 -12.49 14.12
CA ARG A 264 -32.68 -13.83 14.44
C ARG A 264 -33.65 -14.23 13.34
N ASP A 265 -33.42 -15.40 12.71
CA ASP A 265 -34.26 -15.94 11.63
C ASP A 265 -34.58 -14.95 10.48
N GLY A 266 -33.61 -14.07 10.17
CA GLY A 266 -33.72 -13.06 9.11
C GLY A 266 -34.44 -11.76 9.52
N VAL A 267 -34.90 -11.66 10.76
CA VAL A 267 -35.47 -10.44 11.35
C VAL A 267 -34.41 -9.71 12.16
N VAL A 268 -34.32 -8.38 11.97
CA VAL A 268 -33.38 -7.52 12.70
C VAL A 268 -34.13 -6.84 13.84
N GLU A 269 -33.67 -7.04 15.06
CA GLU A 269 -34.28 -6.51 16.28
C GLU A 269 -33.24 -5.77 17.13
N SER A 270 -33.65 -4.67 17.76
CA SER A 270 -32.80 -3.94 18.72
C SER A 270 -32.83 -4.64 20.07
N MET A 271 -31.66 -4.83 20.68
CA MET A 271 -31.50 -5.37 22.03
C MET A 271 -31.22 -4.25 23.03
N ASP A 272 -31.63 -4.45 24.30
CA ASP A 272 -31.19 -3.62 25.43
C ASP A 272 -29.75 -4.02 25.82
N SER A 273 -28.78 -3.33 25.22
CA SER A 273 -27.35 -3.45 25.55
C SER A 273 -26.84 -2.10 26.02
N LEU A 274 -26.15 -2.09 27.17
CA LEU A 274 -25.61 -0.86 27.76
C LEU A 274 -24.37 -0.30 27.04
N HIS A 275 -23.73 -1.09 26.15
CA HIS A 275 -22.37 -0.80 25.65
C HIS A 275 -22.29 -0.59 24.13
N SER A 276 -23.40 -0.75 23.40
CA SER A 276 -23.44 -0.63 21.93
C SER A 276 -24.56 0.29 21.46
N LEU A 277 -24.31 1.01 20.37
CA LEU A 277 -25.20 2.04 19.86
C LEU A 277 -25.99 1.53 18.65
N THR A 278 -27.18 2.06 18.44
CA THR A 278 -27.82 2.04 17.11
C THR A 278 -27.01 2.90 16.13
N LEU A 279 -27.25 2.74 14.83
CA LEU A 279 -26.59 3.59 13.85
C LEU A 279 -26.90 5.08 14.08
N PHE A 280 -28.15 5.43 14.40
CA PHE A 280 -28.51 6.83 14.64
C PHE A 280 -27.78 7.42 15.86
N GLU A 281 -27.78 6.71 16.99
CA GLU A 281 -27.06 7.14 18.21
C GLU A 281 -25.55 7.27 17.95
N PHE A 282 -24.95 6.34 17.22
CA PHE A 282 -23.53 6.44 16.82
C PHE A 282 -23.25 7.69 15.98
N LEU A 283 -24.10 7.96 14.98
CA LEU A 283 -23.96 9.13 14.11
C LEU A 283 -24.11 10.43 14.89
N ASP A 284 -25.14 10.53 15.74
CA ASP A 284 -25.44 11.72 16.52
C ASP A 284 -24.43 11.95 17.65
N GLN A 285 -23.92 10.89 18.29
CA GLN A 285 -22.84 11.01 19.27
C GLN A 285 -21.55 11.54 18.61
N PHE A 286 -21.24 11.10 17.39
CA PHE A 286 -20.03 11.54 16.69
C PHE A 286 -20.17 12.94 16.10
N ASN A 287 -21.29 13.28 15.47
CA ASN A 287 -21.55 14.59 14.87
C ASN A 287 -22.98 15.05 15.19
N PRO A 288 -23.21 15.65 16.38
CA PRO A 288 -24.55 15.94 16.87
C PRO A 288 -25.33 16.85 15.93
N LEU A 289 -26.50 16.40 15.47
CA LEU A 289 -27.30 17.12 14.46
C LEU A 289 -27.74 18.49 14.99
N HIS A 290 -28.30 18.54 16.20
CA HIS A 290 -28.84 19.77 16.79
C HIS A 290 -27.78 20.87 17.00
N LEU A 291 -26.55 20.49 17.34
CA LEU A 291 -25.45 21.45 17.55
C LEU A 291 -24.82 21.93 16.24
N ASN A 292 -25.10 21.24 15.13
CA ASN A 292 -24.53 21.51 13.82
C ASN A 292 -25.64 21.81 12.77
N SER A 293 -26.79 22.31 13.21
CA SER A 293 -28.01 22.52 12.41
C SER A 293 -27.81 23.41 11.18
N ASN A 294 -26.91 24.40 11.27
CA ASN A 294 -26.58 25.33 10.18
C ASN A 294 -25.72 24.70 9.06
N GLN A 295 -25.21 23.48 9.25
CA GLN A 295 -24.41 22.82 8.20
C GLN A 295 -25.32 22.28 7.09
N LEU A 296 -24.82 22.31 5.86
CA LEU A 296 -25.37 21.45 4.80
C LEU A 296 -25.19 19.99 5.17
N LEU A 297 -26.16 19.14 4.85
CA LEU A 297 -26.16 17.74 5.25
C LEU A 297 -25.02 16.95 4.58
N CYS A 298 -24.65 17.29 3.35
CA CYS A 298 -23.45 16.75 2.70
C CYS A 298 -22.14 17.14 3.43
N LYS A 299 -22.06 18.38 3.93
CA LYS A 299 -20.92 18.86 4.71
C LYS A 299 -20.86 18.15 6.07
N TRP A 300 -22.00 18.01 6.75
CA TRP A 300 -22.14 17.22 7.98
C TRP A 300 -21.68 15.76 7.78
N ALA A 301 -22.14 15.10 6.71
CA ALA A 301 -21.78 13.73 6.37
C ALA A 301 -20.27 13.58 6.08
N SER A 302 -19.65 14.58 5.43
CA SER A 302 -18.22 14.56 5.14
C SER A 302 -17.33 14.58 6.40
N ARG A 303 -17.87 15.02 7.57
CA ARG A 303 -17.10 15.14 8.81
C ARG A 303 -16.76 13.81 9.48
N PHE A 304 -17.43 12.72 9.11
CA PHE A 304 -17.10 11.37 9.60
C PHE A 304 -15.67 10.93 9.20
N ALA A 305 -15.11 11.52 8.15
CA ALA A 305 -13.70 11.35 7.78
C ALA A 305 -12.73 11.73 8.91
N LEU A 306 -13.08 12.67 9.79
CA LEU A 306 -12.21 13.08 10.91
C LEU A 306 -11.98 11.91 11.88
N GLY A 307 -13.00 11.08 12.11
CA GLY A 307 -12.91 9.92 13.01
C GLY A 307 -12.18 8.73 12.40
N LEU A 308 -12.17 8.64 11.07
CA LEU A 308 -11.49 7.62 10.28
C LEU A 308 -10.07 8.04 9.85
N SER A 309 -9.63 9.25 10.22
CA SER A 309 -8.30 9.74 9.87
C SER A 309 -7.21 8.91 10.55
N ASN A 310 -6.29 8.38 9.75
CA ASN A 310 -5.13 7.64 10.24
C ASN A 310 -4.30 8.54 11.17
N SER A 311 -4.20 8.14 12.42
CA SER A 311 -3.65 8.97 13.50
C SER A 311 -3.13 8.12 14.64
N VAL A 312 -2.18 8.68 15.39
CA VAL A 312 -1.69 8.11 16.64
C VAL A 312 -2.10 9.05 17.77
N PRO A 313 -2.59 8.54 18.91
CA PRO A 313 -2.98 9.40 20.03
C PRO A 313 -1.74 10.10 20.61
N GLY A 314 -1.83 11.42 20.72
CA GLY A 314 -0.94 12.28 21.47
C GLY A 314 -1.50 12.58 22.86
N PRO A 315 -1.11 13.71 23.48
CA PRO A 315 -1.52 14.03 24.83
C PRO A 315 -3.02 14.28 24.94
N LEU A 316 -3.56 14.01 26.12
CA LEU A 316 -4.94 14.34 26.48
C LEU A 316 -5.00 15.78 26.99
N LEU A 317 -5.69 16.64 26.24
CA LEU A 317 -5.88 18.05 26.56
C LEU A 317 -7.36 18.33 26.84
N PRO A 318 -7.74 18.59 28.11
CA PRO A 318 -9.08 19.03 28.46
C PRO A 318 -9.36 20.46 27.98
N VAL A 319 -10.63 20.87 28.06
CA VAL A 319 -11.11 22.12 27.45
C VAL A 319 -10.39 23.37 27.97
N ASP A 320 -9.93 23.38 29.21
CA ASP A 320 -9.20 24.50 29.82
C ASP A 320 -7.77 24.70 29.26
N GLN A 321 -7.22 23.70 28.56
CA GLN A 321 -5.94 23.75 27.86
C GLN A 321 -6.09 24.01 26.35
N VAL A 322 -7.32 24.28 25.89
CA VAL A 322 -7.66 24.47 24.47
C VAL A 322 -8.34 25.81 24.27
N ASP A 323 -7.59 26.75 23.69
CA ASP A 323 -8.06 28.09 23.42
C ASP A 323 -8.64 28.22 21.99
N GLU A 324 -9.53 29.17 21.77
CA GLU A 324 -10.13 29.48 20.46
C GLU A 324 -10.04 30.99 20.18
N TYR A 325 -9.56 31.35 18.99
CA TYR A 325 -9.42 32.75 18.56
C TYR A 325 -9.96 32.93 17.12
N GLY A 326 -10.31 34.16 16.73
CA GLY A 326 -10.85 34.44 15.40
C GLY A 326 -9.81 34.25 14.29
N ASP A 327 -10.26 33.79 13.12
CA ASP A 327 -9.47 33.84 11.88
C ASP A 327 -9.05 35.28 11.51
N ILE A 328 -7.90 35.41 10.85
CA ILE A 328 -7.44 36.70 10.29
C ILE A 328 -8.02 36.84 8.88
N PHE A 329 -8.61 37.99 8.57
CA PHE A 329 -9.17 38.27 7.24
C PHE A 329 -8.51 39.50 6.61
N SER A 330 -8.32 39.45 5.29
CA SER A 330 -7.89 40.61 4.50
C SER A 330 -9.00 41.67 4.40
N ALA A 331 -8.64 42.85 3.88
CA ALA A 331 -9.62 43.89 3.54
C ALA A 331 -10.67 43.40 2.52
N ALA A 332 -10.28 42.52 1.60
CA ALA A 332 -11.16 41.88 0.62
C ALA A 332 -11.89 40.63 1.16
N LYS A 333 -11.83 40.37 2.48
CA LYS A 333 -12.50 39.26 3.19
C LYS A 333 -12.00 37.86 2.82
N SER A 334 -10.78 37.71 2.27
CA SER A 334 -10.12 36.41 2.19
C SER A 334 -9.63 36.00 3.58
N ASN A 335 -9.78 34.72 3.95
CA ASN A 335 -9.28 34.21 5.22
C ASN A 335 -7.77 33.93 5.09
N MET A 336 -6.95 34.66 5.82
CA MET A 336 -5.48 34.60 5.72
C MET A 336 -4.86 33.52 6.61
N THR A 337 -5.62 32.86 7.49
CA THR A 337 -5.13 31.85 8.44
C THR A 337 -5.92 30.53 8.41
N ASP A 338 -6.72 30.32 7.37
CA ASP A 338 -7.64 29.19 7.23
C ASP A 338 -6.95 27.85 7.47
N GLY A 339 -7.33 27.16 8.54
CA GLY A 339 -6.83 25.82 8.83
C GLY A 339 -5.60 25.74 9.73
N CYS A 340 -4.98 26.86 10.14
CA CYS A 340 -3.80 26.85 11.01
C CYS A 340 -4.03 27.58 12.33
N GLY A 341 -3.64 26.94 13.43
CA GLY A 341 -3.67 27.47 14.79
C GLY A 341 -2.27 27.49 15.40
N LEU A 342 -2.19 27.70 16.72
CA LEU A 342 -0.93 27.78 17.46
C LEU A 342 -0.82 26.68 18.52
N SER A 343 0.39 26.26 18.84
CA SER A 343 0.71 25.43 19.99
C SER A 343 1.84 26.03 20.79
N ASN A 344 1.81 25.87 22.12
CA ASN A 344 2.89 26.38 22.96
C ASN A 344 4.12 25.42 22.94
N PRO A 345 5.29 25.87 23.41
CA PRO A 345 6.49 25.04 23.43
C PRO A 345 6.35 23.77 24.28
N ALA A 346 5.61 23.82 25.38
CA ALA A 346 5.38 22.67 26.27
C ALA A 346 4.70 21.50 25.54
N PHE A 347 3.66 21.79 24.75
CA PHE A 347 2.97 20.79 23.93
C PHE A 347 3.91 20.15 22.90
N ASN A 348 4.69 20.95 22.16
CA ASN A 348 5.60 20.41 21.14
C ASN A 348 6.75 19.59 21.76
N LEU A 349 7.22 19.96 22.96
CA LEU A 349 8.20 19.19 23.73
C LEU A 349 7.62 17.87 24.24
N GLU A 350 6.35 17.85 24.64
CA GLU A 350 5.65 16.63 25.03
C GLU A 350 5.53 15.68 23.84
N LEU A 351 5.11 16.18 22.67
CA LEU A 351 5.10 15.40 21.42
C LEU A 351 6.48 14.80 21.11
N ARG A 352 7.55 15.60 21.23
CA ARG A 352 8.92 15.11 21.04
C ARG A 352 9.24 13.93 21.97
N LYS A 353 8.87 14.01 23.25
CA LYS A 353 9.12 12.95 24.25
C LYS A 353 8.28 11.71 23.97
N MET A 354 6.97 11.86 23.75
CA MET A 354 6.04 10.75 23.49
C MET A 354 6.44 9.97 22.24
N PHE A 355 6.77 10.68 21.16
CA PHE A 355 7.08 10.06 19.87
C PHE A 355 8.58 9.82 19.63
N LYS A 356 9.44 10.13 20.62
CA LYS A 356 10.91 9.96 20.58
C LYS A 356 11.52 10.60 19.33
N LEU A 357 11.12 11.84 19.03
CA LEU A 357 11.60 12.59 17.87
C LEU A 357 13.01 13.15 18.10
N ASP A 358 13.83 13.18 17.05
CA ASP A 358 15.21 13.69 17.10
C ASP A 358 15.23 15.18 17.52
N SER A 359 14.30 15.97 16.97
CA SER A 359 14.10 17.39 17.23
C SER A 359 12.65 17.70 17.63
N THR A 360 12.43 18.87 18.23
CA THR A 360 11.08 19.38 18.51
C THR A 360 10.43 19.81 17.19
N PRO A 361 9.22 19.32 16.85
CA PRO A 361 8.53 19.73 15.64
C PRO A 361 8.03 21.18 15.75
N CYS A 362 8.16 21.96 14.69
CA CYS A 362 7.68 23.35 14.64
C CYS A 362 6.22 23.44 14.20
N ALA A 363 5.75 22.49 13.38
CA ALA A 363 4.33 22.37 13.07
C ALA A 363 3.87 20.91 13.10
N VAL A 364 2.59 20.72 13.40
CA VAL A 364 1.98 19.38 13.47
C VAL A 364 0.55 19.42 12.95
N GLN A 365 0.20 18.45 12.11
CA GLN A 365 -1.18 18.23 11.67
C GLN A 365 -1.91 17.37 12.70
N ILE A 366 -3.04 17.86 13.22
CA ILE A 366 -3.79 17.18 14.27
C ILE A 366 -5.30 17.19 14.06
N ARG A 367 -6.01 16.34 14.83
CA ARG A 367 -7.44 16.46 15.10
C ARG A 367 -7.66 16.51 16.61
N HIS A 368 -8.63 17.29 17.07
CA HIS A 368 -8.99 17.38 18.50
C HIS A 368 -10.44 17.84 18.62
N GLY A 369 -11.29 17.11 19.34
CA GLY A 369 -12.66 17.55 19.68
C GLY A 369 -13.49 18.15 18.53
N GLY A 370 -13.42 17.58 17.31
CA GLY A 370 -14.17 18.09 16.14
C GLY A 370 -13.46 19.18 15.34
N LYS A 371 -12.26 19.56 15.77
CA LYS A 371 -11.37 20.51 15.11
C LYS A 371 -10.35 19.79 14.22
N LYS A 372 -9.98 20.44 13.11
CA LYS A 372 -9.08 19.92 12.08
C LYS A 372 -8.12 21.03 11.64
N GLY A 373 -6.83 20.73 11.57
CA GLY A 373 -5.87 21.58 10.87
C GLY A 373 -4.42 21.36 11.29
N MET A 374 -3.61 22.38 11.04
CA MET A 374 -2.23 22.50 11.51
C MET A 374 -2.16 23.29 12.82
N LEU A 375 -1.21 22.97 13.68
CA LEU A 375 -0.75 23.83 14.76
C LEU A 375 0.71 24.21 14.52
N LEU A 376 1.00 25.50 14.57
CA LEU A 376 2.34 26.07 14.48
C LEU A 376 2.85 26.45 15.88
N LEU A 377 4.12 26.23 16.15
CA LEU A 377 4.78 26.66 17.38
C LEU A 377 4.62 28.19 17.56
N SER A 378 4.02 28.58 18.68
CA SER A 378 3.81 29.96 19.09
C SER A 378 5.14 30.66 19.44
N PRO A 379 5.25 31.98 19.22
CA PRO A 379 6.38 32.79 19.70
C PRO A 379 6.45 32.96 21.23
N GLU A 380 5.46 32.48 21.98
CA GLU A 380 5.37 32.70 23.43
C GLU A 380 6.52 32.09 24.24
N SER A 381 6.79 32.69 25.40
CA SER A 381 7.86 32.30 26.32
C SER A 381 7.73 30.85 26.79
N TYR A 382 8.87 30.17 27.01
CA TYR A 382 8.97 28.83 27.61
C TYR A 382 8.57 28.79 29.11
N GLU A 383 7.97 29.86 29.63
CA GLU A 383 7.57 30.00 31.03
C GLU A 383 6.36 29.14 31.40
N ASP A 384 5.37 28.98 30.50
CA ASP A 384 4.26 28.05 30.73
C ASP A 384 4.69 26.63 30.38
N LEU A 385 4.80 25.79 31.41
CA LEU A 385 5.18 24.39 31.28
C LEU A 385 3.98 23.47 31.01
N ASN A 386 2.75 23.99 31.00
CA ASN A 386 1.55 23.21 30.72
C ASN A 386 1.29 23.16 29.22
N PRO A 387 1.10 21.98 28.62
CA PRO A 387 0.72 21.84 27.21
C PRO A 387 -0.58 22.61 26.90
N ARG A 388 -0.53 23.49 25.90
CA ARG A 388 -1.69 24.26 25.42
C ARG A 388 -1.72 24.34 23.90
N ILE A 389 -2.92 24.35 23.35
CA ILE A 389 -3.17 24.53 21.93
C ILE A 389 -4.28 25.56 21.70
N ALA A 390 -4.18 26.29 20.59
CA ALA A 390 -5.07 27.37 20.22
C ALA A 390 -5.55 27.16 18.78
N PHE A 391 -6.87 27.06 18.59
CA PHE A 391 -7.46 26.91 17.26
C PHE A 391 -8.04 28.22 16.74
N ARG A 392 -8.01 28.41 15.41
CA ARG A 392 -8.72 29.48 14.71
C ARG A 392 -10.15 29.06 14.39
N ALA A 393 -11.09 29.95 14.67
CA ALA A 393 -12.51 29.77 14.37
C ALA A 393 -13.00 30.86 13.40
N PRO A 394 -13.89 30.52 12.45
CA PRO A 394 -14.52 29.21 12.26
C PRO A 394 -13.69 28.18 11.47
N SER A 395 -12.54 28.54 10.90
CA SER A 395 -11.83 27.71 9.94
C SER A 395 -11.48 26.32 10.44
N GLN A 396 -10.98 26.15 11.67
CA GLN A 396 -10.56 24.83 12.16
C GLN A 396 -11.71 24.05 12.84
N VAL A 397 -12.83 24.68 13.17
CA VAL A 397 -13.96 24.04 13.88
C VAL A 397 -14.90 23.40 12.86
N LYS A 398 -14.92 22.06 12.80
CA LYS A 398 -15.70 21.32 11.79
C LYS A 398 -16.94 20.62 12.39
N ILE A 399 -16.88 20.24 13.67
CA ILE A 399 -17.98 19.67 14.45
C ILE A 399 -18.05 20.43 15.77
N VAL A 400 -19.26 20.86 16.14
CA VAL A 400 -19.56 21.45 17.45
C VAL A 400 -20.09 20.37 18.38
N TYR A 401 -19.56 20.32 19.61
CA TYR A 401 -19.94 19.39 20.67
C TYR A 401 -20.43 20.14 21.92
N SER A 402 -21.22 19.46 22.76
CA SER A 402 -21.59 19.96 24.09
C SER A 402 -20.37 20.05 25.00
N HIS A 403 -20.49 20.79 26.10
CA HIS A 403 -19.39 20.95 27.05
C HIS A 403 -18.94 19.61 27.67
N GLU A 404 -19.88 18.71 27.95
CA GLU A 404 -19.61 17.37 28.47
C GLU A 404 -18.90 16.52 27.43
N ALA A 405 -19.39 16.52 26.19
CA ALA A 405 -18.82 15.74 25.10
C ALA A 405 -17.39 16.21 24.74
N LYS A 406 -17.09 17.51 24.85
CA LYS A 406 -15.73 18.05 24.64
C LYS A 406 -14.71 17.48 25.63
N ASN A 407 -15.12 17.23 26.87
CA ASN A 407 -14.26 16.68 27.93
C ASN A 407 -14.21 15.14 27.95
N SER A 408 -14.95 14.47 27.05
CA SER A 408 -14.82 13.01 26.93
C SER A 408 -13.39 12.63 26.51
N PRO A 409 -12.82 11.50 26.98
CA PRO A 409 -11.46 11.09 26.63
C PRO A 409 -11.21 11.04 25.12
N ALA A 410 -12.22 10.65 24.33
CA ALA A 410 -12.12 10.56 22.87
C ALA A 410 -12.02 11.93 22.18
N ASN A 411 -12.62 12.97 22.75
CA ASN A 411 -12.57 14.32 22.18
C ASN A 411 -11.45 15.18 22.79
N ALA A 412 -11.04 14.90 24.02
CA ALA A 412 -9.91 15.56 24.69
C ALA A 412 -8.54 15.04 24.22
N THR A 413 -8.47 13.80 23.72
CA THR A 413 -7.22 13.26 23.14
C THR A 413 -6.88 13.96 21.84
N VAL A 414 -5.65 14.45 21.72
CA VAL A 414 -5.12 14.97 20.46
C VAL A 414 -4.75 13.81 19.53
N ASP A 415 -5.38 13.72 18.37
CA ASP A 415 -5.01 12.76 17.33
C ASP A 415 -3.92 13.37 16.45
N VAL A 416 -2.70 12.84 16.53
CA VAL A 416 -1.55 13.32 15.76
C VAL A 416 -1.48 12.59 14.42
N LEU A 417 -1.46 13.34 13.33
CA LEU A 417 -1.40 12.80 11.97
C LEU A 417 0.04 12.84 11.44
N ARG A 418 0.64 14.04 11.42
CA ARG A 418 1.94 14.28 10.78
C ARG A 418 2.71 15.43 11.43
N PHE A 419 4.03 15.32 11.45
CA PHE A 419 4.94 16.39 11.85
C PHE A 419 5.50 17.14 10.63
N SER A 420 5.89 18.40 10.82
CA SER A 420 6.60 19.20 9.82
C SER A 420 7.91 18.53 9.40
N LYS A 421 8.12 18.41 8.08
CA LYS A 421 9.33 17.83 7.50
C LYS A 421 9.53 18.34 6.08
N THR A 422 10.76 18.72 5.76
CA THR A 422 11.15 19.06 4.39
C THR A 422 11.47 17.82 3.57
N LYS A 423 11.01 17.79 2.32
CA LYS A 423 11.47 16.86 1.29
C LYS A 423 12.25 17.62 0.23
N THR A 424 13.51 17.26 0.03
CA THR A 424 14.38 17.78 -1.03
C THR A 424 15.21 16.63 -1.63
N PRO A 425 15.36 16.52 -2.97
CA PRO A 425 14.68 17.32 -3.98
C PRO A 425 13.16 17.01 -4.08
N ALA A 426 12.37 17.97 -4.57
CA ALA A 426 10.98 17.73 -4.95
C ALA A 426 10.88 17.21 -6.40
N ARG A 427 9.72 16.68 -6.75
CA ARG A 427 9.43 16.18 -8.10
C ARG A 427 8.40 17.05 -8.80
N LEU A 428 8.47 17.08 -10.13
CA LEU A 428 7.49 17.80 -10.96
C LEU A 428 6.50 16.82 -11.58
N SER A 429 5.22 17.04 -11.30
CA SER A 429 4.13 16.34 -11.98
C SER A 429 3.99 16.81 -13.43
N VAL A 430 3.35 16.00 -14.27
CA VAL A 430 3.03 16.36 -15.67
C VAL A 430 2.26 17.67 -15.75
N GLU A 431 1.33 17.88 -14.81
CA GLU A 431 0.52 19.09 -14.72
C GLU A 431 1.37 20.34 -14.50
N VAL A 432 2.34 20.26 -13.58
CA VAL A 432 3.28 21.35 -13.31
C VAL A 432 4.19 21.60 -14.52
N ILE A 433 4.65 20.55 -15.22
CA ILE A 433 5.48 20.71 -16.44
C ILE A 433 4.70 21.46 -17.53
N ILE A 434 3.42 21.10 -17.75
CA ILE A 434 2.55 21.78 -18.72
C ILE A 434 2.38 23.26 -18.35
N ASN A 435 2.16 23.56 -17.07
CA ASN A 435 2.03 24.93 -16.60
C ASN A 435 3.32 25.75 -16.78
N LEU A 436 4.46 25.19 -16.36
CA LEU A 436 5.76 25.86 -16.48
C LEU A 436 6.11 26.17 -17.94
N GLU A 437 5.86 25.24 -18.88
CA GLU A 437 6.10 25.50 -20.32
C GLU A 437 5.19 26.60 -20.86
N HIS A 438 3.90 26.55 -20.52
CA HIS A 438 2.95 27.58 -20.92
C HIS A 438 3.37 28.98 -20.47
N ASN A 439 3.91 29.07 -19.25
CA ASN A 439 4.37 30.30 -18.63
C ASN A 439 5.83 30.68 -18.96
N GLY A 440 6.42 30.06 -20.00
CA GLY A 440 7.65 30.54 -20.63
C GLY A 440 8.89 29.67 -20.43
N VAL A 441 8.84 28.62 -19.61
CA VAL A 441 9.98 27.70 -19.43
C VAL A 441 10.20 26.90 -20.72
N PRO A 442 11.39 26.93 -21.35
CA PRO A 442 11.62 26.24 -22.61
C PRO A 442 11.52 24.71 -22.49
N ALA A 443 10.93 24.06 -23.50
CA ALA A 443 10.81 22.60 -23.57
C ALA A 443 12.16 21.86 -23.40
N GLN A 444 13.25 22.47 -23.87
CA GLN A 444 14.60 21.92 -23.79
C GLN A 444 15.09 21.73 -22.36
N VAL A 445 14.58 22.53 -21.41
CA VAL A 445 14.88 22.36 -19.98
C VAL A 445 14.37 21.01 -19.49
N PHE A 446 13.14 20.66 -19.86
CA PHE A 446 12.52 19.39 -19.49
C PHE A 446 13.09 18.20 -20.26
N GLU A 447 13.45 18.37 -21.54
CA GLU A 447 14.16 17.33 -22.30
C GLU A 447 15.51 17.00 -21.67
N ALA A 448 16.25 18.01 -21.21
CA ALA A 448 17.53 17.82 -20.50
C ALA A 448 17.33 17.12 -19.15
N MET A 449 16.30 17.52 -18.38
CA MET A 449 15.94 16.83 -17.13
C MET A 449 15.55 15.37 -17.38
N GLN A 450 14.84 15.08 -18.47
CA GLN A 450 14.49 13.72 -18.84
C GLN A 450 15.72 12.88 -19.19
N ASP A 451 16.66 13.45 -19.94
CA ASP A 451 17.91 12.77 -20.30
C ASP A 451 18.74 12.47 -19.05
N GLU A 452 18.90 13.45 -18.16
CA GLU A 452 19.60 13.28 -16.87
C GLU A 452 18.89 12.25 -15.96
N TYR A 453 17.56 12.27 -15.94
CA TYR A 453 16.77 11.30 -15.19
C TYR A 453 16.90 9.88 -15.75
N LEU A 454 16.98 9.70 -17.07
CA LEU A 454 17.23 8.38 -17.66
C LEU A 454 18.69 7.94 -17.44
N ALA A 455 19.65 8.83 -17.68
CA ALA A 455 21.07 8.57 -17.52
C ALA A 455 21.44 8.17 -16.09
N SER A 456 21.01 8.95 -15.09
CA SER A 456 21.25 8.62 -13.67
C SER A 456 20.71 7.26 -13.25
N GLY A 457 19.63 6.79 -13.89
CA GLY A 457 19.03 5.48 -13.61
C GLY A 457 19.73 4.33 -14.31
N ALA A 458 20.29 4.56 -15.49
CA ALA A 458 21.01 3.56 -16.26
C ALA A 458 22.48 3.47 -15.85
N GLU A 459 23.22 4.58 -15.90
CA GLU A 459 24.67 4.62 -15.63
C GLU A 459 25.02 4.14 -14.23
N GLY A 460 24.23 4.54 -13.23
CA GLY A 460 24.41 4.10 -11.86
C GLY A 460 24.37 2.58 -11.70
N LEU A 461 23.63 1.87 -12.54
CA LEU A 461 23.51 0.41 -12.47
C LEU A 461 24.38 -0.33 -13.49
N LEU A 462 25.12 0.41 -14.33
CA LEU A 462 25.90 -0.15 -15.46
C LEU A 462 27.40 0.14 -15.39
N PHE A 463 27.86 1.01 -14.48
CA PHE A 463 29.28 1.40 -14.41
C PHE A 463 30.24 0.21 -14.28
N TRP A 464 29.83 -0.86 -13.59
CA TRP A 464 30.64 -2.08 -13.38
C TRP A 464 30.89 -2.88 -14.67
N ALA A 465 30.12 -2.62 -15.74
CA ALA A 465 30.24 -3.30 -17.03
C ALA A 465 31.19 -2.58 -18.00
N LYS A 466 31.64 -1.37 -17.68
CA LYS A 466 32.58 -0.60 -18.51
C LYS A 466 34.02 -0.95 -18.10
N GLU A 467 34.88 -1.25 -19.06
CA GLU A 467 36.32 -1.41 -18.82
C GLU A 467 36.93 -0.02 -18.56
N ASP A 468 37.46 0.20 -17.36
CA ASP A 468 38.16 1.43 -17.00
C ASP A 468 39.65 1.14 -16.81
N PRO A 469 40.52 1.52 -17.77
CA PRO A 469 41.95 1.27 -17.69
C PRO A 469 42.68 2.08 -16.60
N GLU A 470 42.06 3.10 -16.01
CA GLU A 470 42.64 3.89 -14.90
C GLU A 470 42.17 3.39 -13.51
N ASN A 471 41.18 2.50 -13.45
CA ASN A 471 40.55 2.06 -12.21
C ASN A 471 41.20 0.79 -11.64
N GLU A 472 42.42 0.91 -11.11
CA GLU A 472 43.09 -0.13 -10.30
C GLU A 472 42.36 -0.42 -8.96
N LYS A 473 41.16 0.14 -8.73
CA LYS A 473 40.40 0.06 -7.47
C LYS A 473 39.02 -0.57 -7.64
N GLY A 474 38.92 -1.70 -8.33
CA GLY A 474 37.69 -2.52 -8.43
C GLY A 474 37.13 -3.08 -7.10
N ARG A 475 37.64 -2.68 -5.93
CA ARG A 475 37.12 -3.10 -4.62
C ARG A 475 35.82 -2.38 -4.23
N ASP A 476 35.65 -1.11 -4.62
CA ASP A 476 34.51 -0.30 -4.16
C ASP A 476 33.29 -0.37 -5.10
N ASP A 477 33.47 -0.87 -6.32
CA ASP A 477 32.42 -0.90 -7.35
C ASP A 477 31.21 -1.74 -6.94
N MET A 478 31.41 -2.87 -6.26
CA MET A 478 30.29 -3.69 -5.80
C MET A 478 29.52 -3.03 -4.64
N PHE A 479 30.19 -2.25 -3.79
CA PHE A 479 29.51 -1.45 -2.76
C PHE A 479 28.69 -0.32 -3.39
N ARG A 480 29.23 0.34 -4.42
CA ARG A 480 28.51 1.35 -5.19
C ARG A 480 27.30 0.75 -5.90
N LEU A 481 27.44 -0.44 -6.48
CA LEU A 481 26.36 -1.13 -7.18
C LEU A 481 25.28 -1.57 -6.19
N TRP A 482 25.67 -2.11 -5.03
CA TRP A 482 24.73 -2.45 -3.96
C TRP A 482 23.94 -1.22 -3.51
N ALA A 483 24.63 -0.10 -3.25
CA ALA A 483 24.00 1.15 -2.83
C ALA A 483 23.08 1.73 -3.90
N GLU A 484 23.45 1.60 -5.17
CA GLU A 484 22.61 2.06 -6.27
C GLU A 484 21.37 1.19 -6.46
N VAL A 485 21.48 -0.14 -6.34
CA VAL A 485 20.31 -1.04 -6.36
C VAL A 485 19.38 -0.74 -5.19
N GLU A 486 19.92 -0.53 -3.99
CA GLU A 486 19.15 -0.14 -2.80
C GLU A 486 18.36 1.14 -3.03
N ARG A 487 19.03 2.16 -3.59
CA ARG A 487 18.46 3.48 -3.87
C ARG A 487 17.43 3.43 -5.00
N SER A 488 17.75 2.75 -6.10
CA SER A 488 16.90 2.72 -7.29
C SER A 488 15.57 2.00 -7.02
N GLU A 489 15.57 1.03 -6.11
CA GLU A 489 14.45 0.15 -5.80
C GLU A 489 13.84 0.38 -4.40
N GLY A 490 14.43 1.27 -3.57
CA GLY A 490 13.90 1.63 -2.26
C GLY A 490 13.86 0.47 -1.25
N VAL A 491 14.83 -0.44 -1.31
CA VAL A 491 14.78 -1.73 -0.59
C VAL A 491 14.79 -1.57 0.93
N SER A 492 15.67 -0.74 1.49
CA SER A 492 15.71 -0.54 2.96
C SER A 492 14.43 0.11 3.48
N HIS A 493 13.81 0.98 2.67
CA HIS A 493 12.53 1.58 3.00
C HIS A 493 11.43 0.51 3.03
N ALA A 494 11.34 -0.33 1.99
CA ALA A 494 10.41 -1.46 1.95
C ALA A 494 10.64 -2.45 3.11
N ARG A 495 11.88 -2.66 3.55
CA ARG A 495 12.22 -3.43 4.77
C ARG A 495 11.67 -2.74 6.03
N ARG A 496 11.98 -1.46 6.25
CA ARG A 496 11.54 -0.73 7.46
C ARG A 496 10.03 -0.55 7.55
N ALA A 497 9.35 -0.30 6.43
CA ALA A 497 7.90 -0.20 6.37
C ALA A 497 7.21 -1.51 6.82
N ARG A 498 7.81 -2.69 6.53
CA ARG A 498 7.32 -3.99 7.01
C ARG A 498 7.35 -4.14 8.53
N HIS A 499 8.31 -3.52 9.22
CA HIS A 499 8.50 -3.66 10.66
C HIS A 499 7.79 -2.60 11.51
N VAL A 500 7.58 -1.39 10.98
CA VAL A 500 7.07 -0.26 11.76
C VAL A 500 5.54 -0.14 11.69
N GLY A 501 4.87 -0.89 10.81
CA GLY A 501 3.40 -0.93 10.72
C GLY A 501 2.78 0.47 10.53
N GLY A 502 1.66 0.72 11.22
CA GLY A 502 0.86 1.94 11.09
C GLY A 502 1.51 3.26 11.53
N GLU A 503 2.70 3.26 12.15
CA GLU A 503 3.41 4.48 12.56
C GLU A 503 4.34 5.05 11.47
N ALA A 504 4.48 4.36 10.33
CA ALA A 504 5.37 4.80 9.26
C ALA A 504 5.01 6.19 8.70
N ARG A 505 3.70 6.50 8.64
CA ARG A 505 3.16 7.80 8.20
C ARG A 505 3.56 8.92 9.17
N LEU A 506 3.34 8.70 10.47
CA LEU A 506 3.68 9.66 11.52
C LEU A 506 5.17 10.04 11.47
N ARG A 507 6.05 9.06 11.26
CA ARG A 507 7.51 9.25 11.24
C ARG A 507 8.04 9.79 9.91
N GLY A 508 7.17 10.07 8.93
CA GLY A 508 7.54 10.48 7.58
C GLY A 508 8.49 9.48 6.92
N LEU A 509 8.32 8.18 7.22
CA LEU A 509 9.12 7.09 6.67
C LEU A 509 8.62 6.76 5.25
N SER A 510 7.32 6.89 4.96
CA SER A 510 6.70 6.63 3.63
C SER A 510 7.17 7.58 2.52
N GLU A 511 7.65 8.78 2.86
CA GLU A 511 7.80 9.88 1.90
C GLU A 511 9.13 9.87 1.09
N ARG A 512 10.12 9.05 1.49
CA ARG A 512 11.49 9.15 0.95
C ARG A 512 11.73 8.44 -0.39
N TYR A 513 10.89 7.50 -0.80
CA TYR A 513 11.11 6.73 -2.04
C TYR A 513 9.85 6.49 -2.90
N GLY A 514 8.71 7.08 -2.52
CA GLY A 514 7.45 7.09 -3.28
C GLY A 514 7.20 8.43 -4.00
N ASP A 515 6.29 8.39 -4.97
CA ASP A 515 5.78 9.51 -5.74
C ASP A 515 4.90 10.40 -4.83
N ALA A 516 5.52 11.23 -3.99
CA ALA A 516 4.83 12.01 -2.96
C ALA A 516 3.87 13.09 -3.49
N ASP A 517 3.64 13.14 -4.79
CA ASP A 517 2.66 13.98 -5.47
C ASP A 517 1.44 13.20 -5.96
N GLN A 518 1.41 11.87 -5.77
CA GLN A 518 0.17 11.10 -5.83
C GLN A 518 -0.60 11.32 -4.52
N ASP A 519 -1.92 11.53 -4.63
CA ASP A 519 -2.81 11.66 -3.48
C ASP A 519 -2.50 10.55 -2.47
N GLU A 520 -2.04 10.89 -1.27
CA GLU A 520 -1.48 9.91 -0.32
C GLU A 520 -2.54 8.94 0.24
N ASP A 521 -3.82 9.31 0.10
CA ASP A 521 -4.97 8.41 0.28
C ASP A 521 -4.98 7.29 -0.78
N GLU A 522 -4.53 7.56 -2.02
CA GLU A 522 -4.30 6.56 -3.06
C GLU A 522 -3.11 5.65 -2.73
N GLU A 523 -2.02 6.14 -2.11
CA GLU A 523 -0.90 5.27 -1.67
C GLU A 523 -1.33 4.32 -0.53
N GLU A 524 -2.11 4.81 0.44
CA GLU A 524 -2.67 3.97 1.52
C GLU A 524 -3.69 2.99 0.98
N GLN A 525 -4.54 3.43 0.04
CA GLN A 525 -5.42 2.55 -0.71
C GLN A 525 -4.60 1.54 -1.50
N GLU A 526 -3.50 1.89 -2.17
CA GLU A 526 -2.65 0.96 -2.92
C GLU A 526 -1.95 -0.05 -1.99
N LYS A 527 -1.53 0.36 -0.78
CA LYS A 527 -1.00 -0.54 0.26
C LYS A 527 -2.09 -1.48 0.80
N PHE A 528 -3.29 -0.96 1.04
CA PHE A 528 -4.47 -1.74 1.42
C PHE A 528 -4.89 -2.70 0.30
N ASP A 529 -4.81 -2.27 -0.97
CA ASP A 529 -5.11 -3.02 -2.18
C ASP A 529 -4.13 -4.17 -2.39
N LYS A 530 -2.84 -3.89 -2.17
CA LYS A 530 -1.77 -4.89 -2.15
C LYS A 530 -1.95 -5.88 -0.98
N ALA A 531 -2.43 -5.42 0.18
CA ALA A 531 -2.74 -6.29 1.33
C ALA A 531 -4.02 -7.13 1.13
N LEU A 532 -4.98 -6.65 0.34
CA LEU A 532 -6.26 -7.30 0.03
C LEU A 532 -6.15 -8.48 -0.95
N HIS A 533 -5.08 -8.60 -1.73
CA HIS A 533 -4.93 -9.66 -2.72
C HIS A 533 -4.23 -10.88 -2.11
N GLN A 534 -5.03 -11.77 -1.52
CA GLN A 534 -4.56 -12.99 -0.87
C GLN A 534 -3.86 -13.98 -1.83
N ARG A 535 -2.53 -14.00 -1.75
CA ARG A 535 -1.60 -15.15 -1.78
C ARG A 535 -0.23 -14.60 -1.34
N SER A 536 0.79 -15.45 -1.15
CA SER A 536 2.14 -15.10 -0.64
C SER A 536 2.47 -13.61 -0.70
N THR A 537 2.64 -12.96 0.45
CA THR A 537 3.00 -11.54 0.50
C THR A 537 4.25 -11.36 -0.36
N ALA A 538 4.12 -10.56 -1.42
CA ALA A 538 5.09 -10.43 -2.50
C ALA A 538 6.47 -9.88 -2.08
N TRP A 539 6.74 -9.80 -0.77
CA TRP A 539 7.77 -8.99 -0.15
C TRP A 539 8.56 -9.71 0.95
N TRP A 540 8.21 -10.97 1.30
CA TRP A 540 8.97 -11.74 2.30
C TRP A 540 9.87 -12.79 1.63
N PRO A 541 11.14 -12.90 2.06
CA PRO A 541 12.02 -13.93 1.56
C PRO A 541 11.45 -15.30 1.92
N ASP A 542 11.63 -16.28 1.04
CA ASP A 542 11.36 -17.67 1.39
C ASP A 542 12.33 -18.10 2.50
N TYR A 543 11.81 -18.39 3.69
CA TYR A 543 12.64 -18.76 4.86
C TYR A 543 13.42 -20.05 4.66
N VAL A 544 12.98 -20.91 3.73
CA VAL A 544 13.60 -22.20 3.46
C VAL A 544 14.79 -22.05 2.53
N SER A 545 14.58 -21.53 1.31
CA SER A 545 15.68 -21.29 0.36
C SER A 545 16.52 -20.06 0.71
N GLY A 546 15.97 -19.14 1.49
CA GLY A 546 16.49 -17.79 1.71
C GLY A 546 16.31 -16.83 0.53
N GLN A 547 15.58 -17.22 -0.52
CA GLN A 547 15.42 -16.40 -1.72
C GLN A 547 14.52 -15.18 -1.46
N PRO A 548 15.00 -13.93 -1.68
CA PRO A 548 14.14 -12.76 -1.63
C PRO A 548 13.12 -12.74 -2.75
N SER A 549 12.01 -12.06 -2.48
CA SER A 549 10.87 -11.96 -3.37
C SER A 549 11.12 -11.04 -4.59
N SER A 550 11.90 -9.97 -4.40
CA SER A 550 12.21 -8.98 -5.41
C SER A 550 13.55 -9.26 -6.11
N LEU A 551 13.66 -8.83 -7.38
CA LEU A 551 14.92 -8.90 -8.13
C LEU A 551 16.02 -8.10 -7.42
N ALA A 552 15.67 -6.92 -6.90
CA ALA A 552 16.56 -6.00 -6.21
C ALA A 552 17.15 -6.61 -4.93
N GLU A 553 16.30 -7.15 -4.05
CA GLU A 553 16.79 -7.82 -2.83
C GLU A 553 17.63 -9.04 -3.16
N THR A 554 17.26 -9.82 -4.17
CA THR A 554 18.10 -10.96 -4.58
C THR A 554 19.46 -10.49 -5.06
N ALA A 555 19.53 -9.42 -5.86
CA ALA A 555 20.78 -8.85 -6.34
C ALA A 555 21.65 -8.33 -5.17
N MET A 556 21.04 -7.62 -4.22
CA MET A 556 21.71 -7.14 -3.01
C MET A 556 22.27 -8.29 -2.16
N THR A 557 21.50 -9.37 -1.95
CA THR A 557 21.94 -10.57 -1.22
C THR A 557 23.08 -11.30 -1.92
N LEU A 558 23.09 -11.32 -3.25
CA LEU A 558 24.22 -11.90 -3.98
C LEU A 558 25.48 -11.02 -3.87
N LEU A 559 25.32 -9.70 -3.99
CA LEU A 559 26.42 -8.74 -3.89
C LEU A 559 27.07 -8.73 -2.50
N ASP A 560 26.27 -8.69 -1.43
CA ASP A 560 26.82 -8.66 -0.06
C ASP A 560 27.40 -10.02 0.40
N SER A 561 27.05 -11.11 -0.29
CA SER A 561 27.66 -12.43 -0.11
C SER A 561 28.97 -12.60 -0.90
N GLY A 562 29.38 -11.59 -1.68
CA GLY A 562 30.64 -11.54 -2.42
C GLY A 562 30.57 -11.98 -3.87
N PHE A 563 29.37 -12.18 -4.44
CA PHE A 563 29.24 -12.43 -5.88
C PHE A 563 29.35 -11.14 -6.69
N THR A 564 29.84 -11.26 -7.92
CA THR A 564 29.96 -10.15 -8.86
C THR A 564 29.17 -10.45 -10.14
N PRO A 565 28.56 -9.46 -10.81
CA PRO A 565 27.86 -9.67 -12.08
C PRO A 565 28.79 -10.10 -13.22
N GLN A 566 30.10 -9.83 -13.12
CA GLN A 566 31.10 -10.30 -14.07
C GLN A 566 31.30 -11.81 -13.98
N ALA A 567 31.27 -12.39 -12.78
CA ALA A 567 31.44 -13.83 -12.59
C ALA A 567 30.12 -14.61 -12.62
N LEU A 568 29.04 -14.03 -12.07
CA LEU A 568 27.79 -14.75 -11.82
C LEU A 568 26.66 -14.37 -12.81
N PRO A 569 26.25 -15.26 -13.73
CA PRO A 569 25.23 -14.97 -14.74
C PRO A 569 23.85 -14.63 -14.18
N VAL A 570 23.43 -15.28 -13.07
CA VAL A 570 22.10 -15.01 -12.49
C VAL A 570 22.03 -13.60 -11.89
N LEU A 571 23.11 -13.11 -11.29
CA LEU A 571 23.20 -11.74 -10.78
C LEU A 571 23.21 -10.76 -11.95
N ARG A 572 24.02 -11.03 -12.97
CA ARG A 572 24.08 -10.25 -14.21
C ARG A 572 22.69 -10.09 -14.86
N GLU A 573 21.97 -11.19 -15.05
CA GLU A 573 20.63 -11.16 -15.65
C GLU A 573 19.64 -10.39 -14.77
N LYS A 574 19.71 -10.52 -13.44
CA LYS A 574 18.86 -9.74 -12.52
C LYS A 574 19.13 -8.24 -12.65
N ILE A 575 20.40 -7.81 -12.65
CA ILE A 575 20.78 -6.40 -12.86
C ILE A 575 20.29 -5.91 -14.23
N LYS A 576 20.48 -6.70 -15.29
CA LYS A 576 19.96 -6.39 -16.63
C LYS A 576 18.45 -6.11 -16.61
N GLN A 577 17.67 -6.96 -15.96
CA GLN A 577 16.22 -6.80 -15.87
C GLN A 577 15.81 -5.60 -15.00
N ILE A 578 16.53 -5.31 -13.92
CA ILE A 578 16.31 -4.10 -13.09
C ILE A 578 16.53 -2.85 -13.95
N VAL A 579 17.66 -2.75 -14.64
CA VAL A 579 17.99 -1.60 -15.51
C VAL A 579 16.96 -1.42 -16.62
N LYS A 580 16.62 -2.49 -17.35
CA LYS A 580 15.63 -2.41 -18.43
C LYS A 580 14.25 -1.99 -17.94
N THR A 581 13.82 -2.52 -16.79
CA THR A 581 12.55 -2.14 -16.17
C THR A 581 12.58 -0.67 -15.76
N LYS A 582 13.71 -0.21 -15.23
CA LYS A 582 13.86 1.19 -14.81
C LYS A 582 13.87 2.16 -15.97
N ILE A 583 14.63 1.89 -17.04
CA ILE A 583 14.65 2.71 -18.26
C ILE A 583 13.23 2.85 -18.81
N LYS A 584 12.52 1.72 -18.98
CA LYS A 584 11.14 1.72 -19.50
C LYS A 584 10.17 2.46 -18.58
N TYR A 585 10.33 2.34 -17.27
CA TYR A 585 9.50 3.08 -16.32
C TYR A 585 9.76 4.58 -16.41
N ARG A 586 11.03 5.00 -16.32
CA ARG A 586 11.45 6.41 -16.37
C ARG A 586 11.17 7.08 -17.74
N SER A 587 11.14 6.32 -18.83
CA SER A 587 10.80 6.83 -20.17
C SER A 587 9.29 7.04 -20.37
N THR A 588 8.45 6.43 -19.53
CA THR A 588 6.99 6.47 -19.65
C THR A 588 6.30 7.24 -18.53
N HIS A 589 6.99 7.47 -17.41
CA HIS A 589 6.50 8.24 -16.26
C HIS A 589 7.29 9.55 -16.17
N PHE A 590 6.68 10.61 -16.68
CA PHE A 590 7.23 11.97 -16.72
C PHE A 590 7.13 12.63 -15.34
N ASN A 591 8.03 12.23 -14.44
CA ASN A 591 8.06 12.68 -13.07
C ASN A 591 9.52 12.94 -12.64
N TYR A 592 9.97 14.18 -12.82
CA TYR A 592 11.38 14.54 -12.74
C TYR A 592 11.74 15.14 -11.38
N GLU A 593 12.83 14.68 -10.79
CA GLU A 593 13.42 15.34 -9.62
C GLU A 593 14.14 16.62 -10.05
N VAL A 594 13.84 17.72 -9.37
CA VAL A 594 14.55 19.00 -9.56
C VAL A 594 15.43 19.23 -8.35
N ALA A 595 16.76 19.16 -8.53
CA ALA A 595 17.73 19.27 -7.43
C ALA A 595 17.50 20.50 -6.54
N GLN A 596 17.23 21.65 -7.17
CA GLN A 596 16.96 22.94 -6.51
C GLN A 596 15.46 23.14 -6.29
N SER A 597 14.83 22.19 -5.60
CA SER A 597 13.43 22.27 -5.21
C SER A 597 13.17 21.53 -3.90
N ALA A 598 12.14 21.94 -3.17
CA ALA A 598 11.74 21.28 -1.93
C ALA A 598 10.23 21.39 -1.69
N SER A 599 9.67 20.41 -0.98
CA SER A 599 8.26 20.38 -0.57
C SER A 599 8.14 20.29 0.95
N ALA A 600 7.30 21.14 1.53
CA ALA A 600 7.00 21.19 2.96
C ALA A 600 5.56 21.66 3.19
N PHE A 601 5.06 21.53 4.42
CA PHE A 601 3.77 22.12 4.79
C PHE A 601 3.82 23.64 4.66
N VAL A 602 2.71 24.22 4.24
CA VAL A 602 2.56 25.67 4.21
C VAL A 602 1.87 26.13 5.49
N VAL A 603 2.35 27.23 6.07
CA VAL A 603 1.79 27.85 7.28
C VAL A 603 1.69 29.38 7.10
N PRO A 604 0.73 30.04 7.74
CA PRO A 604 0.63 31.50 7.70
C PRO A 604 1.67 32.17 8.60
N ASP A 605 2.08 33.37 8.23
CA ASP A 605 2.92 34.24 9.03
C ASP A 605 2.13 34.92 10.16
N PHE A 606 2.09 34.29 11.34
CA PHE A 606 1.48 34.89 12.53
C PHE A 606 2.28 36.08 13.11
N TRP A 607 3.48 36.36 12.62
CA TRP A 607 4.27 37.52 13.04
C TRP A 607 4.01 38.76 12.19
N GLU A 608 3.31 38.62 11.05
CA GLU A 608 2.98 39.70 10.11
C GLU A 608 4.21 40.47 9.59
N VAL A 609 5.33 39.76 9.45
CA VAL A 609 6.63 40.32 9.05
C VAL A 609 6.92 40.20 7.56
N LEU A 610 6.32 39.24 6.88
CA LEU A 610 6.47 39.05 5.43
C LEU A 610 5.57 40.03 4.67
N GLU A 611 6.10 40.66 3.62
CA GLU A 611 5.30 41.46 2.69
C GLU A 611 4.51 40.58 1.71
N GLU A 612 3.60 41.17 0.94
CA GLU A 612 2.87 40.46 -0.11
C GLU A 612 3.84 39.84 -1.13
N ASP A 613 3.55 38.61 -1.57
CA ASP A 613 4.41 37.78 -2.43
C ASP A 613 5.79 37.40 -1.84
N GLU A 614 6.02 37.60 -0.54
CA GLU A 614 7.17 37.07 0.19
C GLU A 614 6.88 35.76 0.92
N ILE A 615 7.89 34.85 0.93
CA ILE A 615 7.87 33.62 1.72
C ILE A 615 9.14 33.47 2.55
N HIS A 616 9.05 32.72 3.65
CA HIS A 616 10.21 32.24 4.41
C HIS A 616 10.28 30.71 4.36
N PHE A 617 11.42 30.14 3.98
CA PHE A 617 11.60 28.70 3.96
C PHE A 617 13.00 28.28 4.39
N LYS A 618 13.05 27.59 5.54
CA LYS A 618 14.26 27.08 6.17
C LYS A 618 14.11 25.59 6.51
N SER A 619 15.13 24.78 6.22
CA SER A 619 15.20 23.37 6.65
C SER A 619 15.87 23.26 8.02
N SER A 620 15.54 22.21 8.77
CA SER A 620 16.26 21.84 10.00
C SER A 620 17.70 21.35 9.72
N ARG A 621 18.05 21.11 8.46
CA ARG A 621 19.36 20.61 8.01
C ARG A 621 19.90 21.48 6.88
N ARG A 622 21.21 21.42 6.65
CA ARG A 622 21.83 22.01 5.45
C ARG A 622 21.59 21.08 4.25
N GLU A 623 20.40 21.27 3.72
CA GLU A 623 19.66 20.55 2.68
C GLU A 623 19.80 20.91 1.21
N PHE A 624 19.91 22.22 1.02
CA PHE A 624 19.42 22.88 -0.16
C PHE A 624 20.60 23.23 -1.04
N PRO A 625 20.74 22.58 -2.21
CA PRO A 625 21.85 22.88 -3.10
C PRO A 625 21.70 24.28 -3.71
N LEU A 626 22.79 25.05 -3.70
CA LEU A 626 22.95 26.27 -4.46
C LEU A 626 23.59 25.98 -5.83
N ASP A 627 23.64 26.99 -6.71
CA ASP A 627 24.21 26.86 -8.07
C ASP A 627 25.70 26.48 -8.06
N ASP A 628 26.43 26.86 -7.02
CA ASP A 628 27.85 26.53 -6.80
C ASP A 628 28.07 25.15 -6.13
N GLY A 629 26.98 24.43 -5.85
CA GLY A 629 26.99 23.13 -5.15
C GLY A 629 27.11 23.23 -3.63
N VAL A 630 27.18 24.43 -3.04
CA VAL A 630 27.16 24.60 -1.58
C VAL A 630 25.76 24.33 -1.05
N GLU A 631 25.67 23.52 0.00
CA GLU A 631 24.39 23.26 0.69
C GLU A 631 24.10 24.34 1.74
N THR A 632 22.88 24.88 1.69
CA THR A 632 22.33 25.84 2.66
C THR A 632 21.12 25.23 3.38
N ASP A 633 20.77 25.80 4.53
CA ASP A 633 19.54 25.50 5.27
C ASP A 633 18.41 26.48 4.94
N ILE A 634 18.68 27.57 4.23
CA ILE A 634 17.69 28.62 3.90
C ILE A 634 17.73 29.00 2.42
N ILE A 635 16.54 29.15 1.83
CA ILE A 635 16.36 29.59 0.44
C ILE A 635 16.19 31.10 0.41
N LEU A 636 16.89 31.76 -0.53
CA LEU A 636 16.84 33.19 -0.76
C LEU A 636 16.80 33.46 -2.26
N GLY A 637 16.04 34.46 -2.67
CA GLY A 637 15.97 34.85 -4.09
C GLY A 637 14.56 34.75 -4.63
N ASP A 638 14.44 34.89 -5.94
CA ASP A 638 13.21 34.58 -6.66
C ASP A 638 13.02 33.07 -6.67
N VAL A 639 11.79 32.64 -6.46
CA VAL A 639 11.39 31.24 -6.42
C VAL A 639 10.05 31.05 -7.11
N LEU A 640 9.76 29.85 -7.58
CA LEU A 640 8.41 29.46 -7.98
C LEU A 640 7.77 28.62 -6.87
N MET A 641 6.49 28.83 -6.64
CA MET A 641 5.70 28.03 -5.71
C MET A 641 4.48 27.46 -6.43
N THR A 642 4.17 26.19 -6.18
CA THR A 642 3.03 25.49 -6.78
C THR A 642 2.49 24.42 -5.83
N ARG A 643 1.27 23.95 -6.10
CA ARG A 643 0.63 22.82 -5.42
C ARG A 643 -0.05 21.92 -6.45
N ASN A 644 -0.25 20.65 -6.10
CA ASN A 644 -1.06 19.73 -6.89
C ASN A 644 -2.51 19.70 -6.35
N PRO A 645 -3.54 19.60 -7.21
CA PRO A 645 -3.48 19.58 -8.68
C PRO A 645 -3.15 20.96 -9.28
N CYS A 646 -2.51 20.98 -10.45
CA CYS A 646 -2.10 22.20 -11.16
C CYS A 646 -2.81 22.29 -12.51
N LYS A 647 -3.96 22.98 -12.55
CA LYS A 647 -4.92 22.89 -13.67
C LYS A 647 -5.08 24.16 -14.47
N VAL A 648 -4.77 25.33 -13.93
CA VAL A 648 -4.87 26.62 -14.65
C VAL A 648 -3.52 27.34 -14.69
N PRO A 649 -3.29 28.23 -15.69
CA PRO A 649 -2.02 28.94 -15.84
C PRO A 649 -1.50 29.64 -14.58
N SER A 650 -2.37 30.16 -13.71
CA SER A 650 -1.99 30.87 -12.49
C SER A 650 -1.60 29.98 -11.30
N ASP A 651 -1.75 28.66 -11.39
CA ASP A 651 -1.49 27.73 -10.27
C ASP A 651 0.00 27.61 -9.89
N VAL A 652 0.91 28.19 -10.68
CA VAL A 652 2.31 28.41 -10.35
C VAL A 652 2.54 29.92 -10.23
N ARG A 653 3.15 30.37 -9.14
CA ARG A 653 3.45 31.78 -8.91
C ARG A 653 4.93 32.00 -8.60
N LYS A 654 5.52 33.01 -9.22
CA LYS A 654 6.85 33.54 -8.90
C LYS A 654 6.74 34.48 -7.70
N LEU A 655 7.56 34.21 -6.69
CA LEU A 655 7.57 34.86 -5.37
C LEU A 655 9.02 35.20 -4.95
N ARG A 656 9.16 35.93 -3.84
CA ARG A 656 10.47 36.24 -3.24
C ARG A 656 10.67 35.48 -1.92
N ALA A 657 11.67 34.60 -1.87
CA ALA A 657 12.12 33.99 -0.63
C ALA A 657 13.04 34.94 0.14
N VAL A 658 12.69 35.21 1.40
CA VAL A 658 13.37 36.14 2.30
C VAL A 658 13.70 35.51 3.65
N LYS A 659 14.70 36.05 4.34
CA LYS A 659 15.07 35.66 5.70
C LYS A 659 14.60 36.71 6.68
N HIS A 660 13.74 36.32 7.63
CA HIS A 660 13.36 37.18 8.74
C HIS A 660 13.82 36.59 10.08
N PRO A 661 14.45 37.35 11.00
CA PRO A 661 14.93 36.85 12.28
C PRO A 661 13.85 36.23 13.17
N LEU A 662 12.63 36.78 13.17
CA LEU A 662 11.52 36.27 14.00
C LEU A 662 10.99 34.91 13.54
N LEU A 663 11.24 34.54 12.28
CA LEU A 663 10.82 33.25 11.70
C LEU A 663 11.96 32.21 11.74
N HIS A 664 13.12 32.56 12.31
CA HIS A 664 14.34 31.74 12.25
C HIS A 664 14.15 30.30 12.76
N ASP A 665 13.33 30.13 13.80
CA ASP A 665 13.12 28.83 14.43
C ASP A 665 11.99 28.02 13.77
N LEU A 666 11.28 28.62 12.80
CA LEU A 666 10.30 27.92 11.97
C LEU A 666 11.03 27.16 10.86
N VAL A 667 11.44 25.95 11.20
CA VAL A 667 12.09 25.02 10.26
C VAL A 667 11.11 23.99 9.73
N ASP A 668 11.39 23.50 8.53
CA ASP A 668 10.64 22.46 7.83
C ASP A 668 9.18 22.81 7.49
N VAL A 669 8.91 24.10 7.31
CA VAL A 669 7.65 24.68 6.84
C VAL A 669 7.92 25.84 5.87
N ILE A 670 6.97 26.10 4.97
CA ILE A 670 6.95 27.30 4.11
C ILE A 670 6.02 28.31 4.78
N VAL A 671 6.56 29.42 5.24
CA VAL A 671 5.78 30.49 5.87
C VAL A 671 5.35 31.47 4.79
N CYS A 672 4.04 31.73 4.70
CA CYS A 672 3.45 32.63 3.72
C CYS A 672 2.89 33.89 4.38
N SER A 673 3.03 35.03 3.72
CA SER A 673 2.47 36.29 4.20
C SER A 673 0.95 36.20 4.42
N VAL A 674 0.50 36.90 5.47
CA VAL A 674 -0.92 37.17 5.74
C VAL A 674 -1.35 38.57 5.28
N LYS A 675 -0.46 39.30 4.61
CA LYS A 675 -0.74 40.60 3.97
C LYS A 675 -1.27 40.40 2.54
N GLY A 676 -1.81 41.47 1.96
CA GLY A 676 -2.44 41.47 0.64
C GLY A 676 -3.96 41.27 0.71
N ASP A 677 -4.61 41.32 -0.46
CA ASP A 677 -6.08 41.19 -0.56
C ASP A 677 -6.54 39.72 -0.54
N ARG A 678 -5.67 38.79 -0.93
CA ARG A 678 -6.02 37.37 -1.10
C ARG A 678 -4.91 36.47 -0.56
N ARG A 679 -5.29 35.39 0.13
CA ARG A 679 -4.35 34.37 0.61
C ARG A 679 -3.57 33.77 -0.56
N LEU A 680 -2.24 33.66 -0.43
CA LEU A 680 -1.36 33.13 -1.49
C LEU A 680 -1.85 31.78 -2.06
N LEU A 681 -2.29 30.88 -1.18
CA LEU A 681 -2.74 29.54 -1.57
C LEU A 681 -4.04 29.54 -2.37
N ASP A 682 -4.85 30.60 -2.29
CA ASP A 682 -6.04 30.72 -3.13
C ASP A 682 -5.66 30.79 -4.62
N PHE A 683 -4.45 31.28 -4.95
CA PHE A 683 -3.92 31.29 -6.32
C PHE A 683 -3.38 29.92 -6.76
N LEU A 684 -3.01 29.05 -5.82
CA LEU A 684 -2.40 27.74 -6.07
C LEU A 684 -3.47 26.64 -5.97
N ALA A 685 -4.43 26.65 -6.90
CA ALA A 685 -5.58 25.74 -6.94
C ALA A 685 -6.52 25.81 -5.70
N GLY A 686 -6.60 26.95 -5.01
CA GLY A 686 -7.57 27.16 -3.91
C GLY A 686 -7.19 26.49 -2.58
N GLY A 687 -5.92 26.48 -2.20
CA GLY A 687 -5.42 25.78 -1.01
C GLY A 687 -5.64 26.51 0.31
N ASP A 688 -5.39 25.81 1.41
CA ASP A 688 -5.49 26.29 2.78
C ASP A 688 -4.30 25.81 3.65
N TYR A 689 -4.29 26.16 4.93
CA TYR A 689 -3.23 25.78 5.86
C TYR A 689 -3.63 24.63 6.79
N ASP A 690 -4.57 23.76 6.38
CA ASP A 690 -5.07 22.63 7.19
C ASP A 690 -4.23 21.34 7.10
N GLY A 691 -3.19 21.41 6.27
CA GLY A 691 -2.22 20.36 6.00
C GLY A 691 -1.71 20.34 4.56
N ASP A 692 -1.96 21.39 3.78
CA ASP A 692 -1.44 21.48 2.42
C ASP A 692 0.08 21.59 2.40
N ARG A 693 0.67 20.96 1.39
CA ARG A 693 2.08 21.10 1.06
C ARG A 693 2.21 21.85 -0.25
N ALA A 694 3.29 22.59 -0.39
CA ALA A 694 3.64 23.24 -1.64
C ALA A 694 5.07 22.87 -2.04
N ILE A 695 5.33 22.92 -3.35
CA ILE A 695 6.66 22.77 -3.92
C ILE A 695 7.22 24.17 -4.16
N VAL A 696 8.42 24.42 -3.64
CA VAL A 696 9.21 25.62 -3.92
C VAL A 696 10.39 25.23 -4.81
N ILE A 697 10.56 25.95 -5.92
CA ILE A 697 11.60 25.72 -6.93
C ILE A 697 12.48 26.98 -7.00
N TRP A 698 13.79 26.82 -6.80
CA TRP A 698 14.77 27.90 -6.95
C TRP A 698 15.78 27.64 -8.09
N ALA A 699 15.52 26.63 -8.92
CA ALA A 699 16.34 26.31 -10.09
C ALA A 699 16.29 27.43 -11.15
N ARG A 700 17.40 28.15 -11.35
CA ARG A 700 17.46 29.32 -12.25
C ARG A 700 17.00 29.05 -13.68
N LYS A 701 17.31 27.87 -14.22
CA LYS A 701 16.86 27.43 -15.56
C LYS A 701 15.33 27.35 -15.70
N ILE A 702 14.60 27.23 -14.59
CA ILE A 702 13.13 27.22 -14.54
C ILE A 702 12.61 28.59 -14.07
N VAL A 703 13.17 29.13 -12.98
CA VAL A 703 12.69 30.38 -12.36
C VAL A 703 12.85 31.56 -13.29
N ASP A 704 14.03 31.77 -13.87
CA ASP A 704 14.33 32.99 -14.63
C ASP A 704 13.43 33.17 -15.88
N PRO A 705 13.20 32.15 -16.74
CA PRO A 705 12.33 32.30 -17.92
C PRO A 705 10.83 32.31 -17.60
N PHE A 706 10.41 31.93 -16.39
CA PHE A 706 9.00 31.87 -16.01
C PHE A 706 8.38 33.26 -15.84
N VAL A 707 7.16 33.44 -16.34
CA VAL A 707 6.37 34.67 -16.22
C VAL A 707 5.03 34.35 -15.58
N ASN A 708 4.64 35.11 -14.55
CA ASN A 708 3.33 34.95 -13.92
C ASN A 708 2.21 35.13 -14.93
N ALA A 709 1.28 34.18 -14.96
CA ALA A 709 0.07 34.29 -15.77
C ALA A 709 -0.83 35.43 -15.26
N PRO A 710 -1.69 36.00 -16.12
CA PRO A 710 -2.74 36.93 -15.70
C PRO A 710 -3.57 36.37 -14.54
N GLU A 711 -3.81 37.18 -13.51
CA GLU A 711 -4.54 36.74 -12.31
C GLU A 711 -5.99 36.37 -12.60
N GLU A 712 -6.55 36.77 -13.75
CA GLU A 712 -7.88 36.37 -14.22
C GLU A 712 -8.04 34.85 -14.31
N TYR A 713 -6.97 34.10 -14.57
CA TYR A 713 -6.99 32.64 -14.59
C TYR A 713 -7.26 32.02 -13.23
N SER A 714 -7.01 32.75 -12.14
CA SER A 714 -7.25 32.32 -10.76
C SER A 714 -8.68 32.59 -10.28
N ASN A 715 -9.51 33.24 -11.11
CA ASN A 715 -10.89 33.57 -10.82
C ASN A 715 -11.83 32.54 -11.45
N GLU A 716 -12.79 32.06 -10.66
CA GLU A 716 -13.82 31.15 -11.15
C GLU A 716 -14.64 31.80 -12.29
N PRO A 717 -14.84 31.10 -13.43
CA PRO A 717 -15.67 31.62 -14.52
C PRO A 717 -17.10 31.93 -14.06
N LYS A 718 -17.62 33.11 -14.42
CA LYS A 718 -18.91 33.65 -13.90
C LYS A 718 -20.11 32.71 -14.07
N GLU A 719 -20.18 32.01 -15.21
CA GLU A 719 -21.31 31.13 -15.57
C GLU A 719 -21.13 29.68 -15.09
N LEU A 720 -20.03 29.38 -14.37
CA LEU A 720 -19.72 28.01 -13.98
C LEU A 720 -20.79 27.41 -13.07
N GLY A 721 -21.38 28.22 -12.18
CA GLY A 721 -22.47 27.78 -11.29
C GLY A 721 -23.66 27.19 -12.04
N ASN A 722 -23.95 27.69 -13.26
CA ASN A 722 -25.05 27.21 -14.10
C ASN A 722 -24.83 25.79 -14.62
N CYS A 723 -23.60 25.27 -14.56
CA CYS A 723 -23.26 23.91 -14.98
C CYS A 723 -23.66 22.83 -13.97
N PHE A 724 -23.95 23.22 -12.73
CA PHE A 724 -24.16 22.29 -11.62
C PHE A 724 -25.57 22.37 -11.05
N THR A 725 -25.97 21.27 -10.44
CA THR A 725 -27.04 21.21 -9.44
C THR A 725 -26.39 21.12 -8.06
N ARG A 726 -26.95 21.77 -7.05
CA ARG A 726 -26.43 21.71 -5.68
C ARG A 726 -27.51 21.23 -4.75
N ASP A 727 -27.21 20.20 -3.97
CA ASP A 727 -28.01 19.83 -2.82
C ASP A 727 -27.77 20.84 -1.70
N GLN A 728 -28.81 21.61 -1.36
CA GLN A 728 -28.77 22.68 -0.35
C GLN A 728 -29.43 22.27 0.96
N THR A 729 -29.84 21.00 1.11
CA THR A 729 -30.50 20.50 2.30
C THR A 729 -29.62 20.73 3.53
N THR A 730 -30.14 21.49 4.49
CA THR A 730 -29.48 21.76 5.78
C THR A 730 -29.80 20.66 6.79
N VAL A 731 -29.00 20.58 7.85
CA VAL A 731 -29.29 19.67 8.97
C VAL A 731 -30.60 20.07 9.67
N ASP A 732 -30.87 21.38 9.79
CA ASP A 732 -32.11 21.87 10.41
C ASP A 732 -33.37 21.45 9.63
N GLU A 733 -33.36 21.64 8.31
CA GLU A 733 -34.45 21.16 7.43
C GLU A 733 -34.65 19.65 7.55
N PHE A 734 -33.55 18.87 7.58
CA PHE A 734 -33.62 17.42 7.77
C PHE A 734 -34.26 17.03 9.11
N ILE A 735 -33.93 17.73 10.21
CA ILE A 735 -34.50 17.50 11.53
C ILE A 735 -36.01 17.76 11.49
N LEU A 736 -36.43 18.89 10.92
CA LEU A 736 -37.84 19.29 10.81
C LEU A 736 -38.66 18.30 9.97
N GLU A 737 -38.15 17.89 8.80
CA GLU A 737 -38.82 16.94 7.91
C GLU A 737 -38.97 15.53 8.52
N ASN A 738 -38.12 15.20 9.50
CA ASN A 738 -38.06 13.87 10.09
C ASN A 738 -38.42 13.85 11.58
N GLU A 739 -39.00 14.90 12.15
CA GLU A 739 -39.26 14.97 13.60
C GLU A 739 -40.04 13.75 14.12
N GLY A 740 -41.09 13.32 13.37
CA GLY A 740 -41.89 12.13 13.65
C GLY A 740 -41.38 10.79 13.11
N SER A 741 -40.22 10.77 12.43
CA SER A 741 -39.61 9.55 11.90
C SER A 741 -38.92 8.75 13.01
N SER A 742 -38.96 7.41 12.93
CA SER A 742 -38.19 6.56 13.85
C SER A 742 -36.67 6.75 13.64
N PRO A 743 -35.83 6.49 14.67
CA PRO A 743 -34.36 6.58 14.55
C PRO A 743 -33.79 5.76 13.39
N GLU A 744 -34.36 4.61 13.08
CA GLU A 744 -33.94 3.73 11.99
C GLU A 744 -34.21 4.36 10.62
N MET A 745 -35.37 5.02 10.46
CA MET A 745 -35.69 5.74 9.23
C MET A 745 -34.76 6.95 9.06
N LYS A 746 -34.51 7.70 10.14
CA LYS A 746 -33.55 8.83 10.14
C LYS A 746 -32.17 8.35 9.71
N ALA A 747 -31.66 7.26 10.31
CA ALA A 747 -30.37 6.69 9.96
C ALA A 747 -30.29 6.28 8.48
N LYS A 748 -31.33 5.62 7.95
CA LYS A 748 -31.40 5.22 6.54
C LYS A 748 -31.36 6.41 5.58
N GLN A 749 -32.02 7.51 5.93
CA GLN A 749 -31.95 8.73 5.13
C GLN A 749 -30.58 9.39 5.22
N LEU A 750 -29.96 9.47 6.40
CA LEU A 750 -28.59 9.97 6.57
C LEU A 750 -27.56 9.15 5.77
N GLN A 751 -27.74 7.83 5.67
CA GLN A 751 -26.89 6.97 4.83
C GLN A 751 -26.84 7.44 3.37
N SER A 752 -27.90 8.06 2.85
CA SER A 752 -27.90 8.56 1.46
C SER A 752 -26.87 9.68 1.22
N TYR A 753 -26.56 10.47 2.26
CA TYR A 753 -25.54 11.51 2.25
C TYR A 753 -24.15 10.97 2.62
N LEU A 754 -24.09 10.09 3.62
CA LEU A 754 -22.84 9.44 4.07
C LEU A 754 -22.20 8.55 2.99
N LEU A 755 -23.01 8.01 2.07
CA LEU A 755 -22.59 7.23 0.92
C LEU A 755 -22.52 8.06 -0.37
N GLY A 756 -22.45 9.41 -0.26
CA GLY A 756 -22.50 10.32 -1.39
C GLY A 756 -21.38 10.14 -2.42
N SER A 757 -20.21 9.64 -2.00
CA SER A 757 -19.08 9.31 -2.89
C SER A 757 -19.41 8.18 -3.90
N LEU A 758 -20.47 7.40 -3.66
CA LEU A 758 -20.93 6.35 -4.58
C LEU A 758 -21.88 6.87 -5.68
N ARG A 759 -22.26 8.16 -5.67
CA ARG A 759 -23.26 8.72 -6.59
C ARG A 759 -22.76 8.87 -8.04
N ASP A 760 -21.55 9.37 -8.24
CA ASP A 760 -20.91 9.47 -9.57
C ASP A 760 -19.38 9.35 -9.44
N PRO A 761 -18.86 8.17 -9.06
CA PRO A 761 -17.44 7.96 -8.81
C PRO A 761 -16.58 8.10 -10.09
N SER A 762 -17.21 8.21 -11.25
CA SER A 762 -16.54 8.32 -12.55
C SER A 762 -16.27 9.76 -12.99
N ALA A 763 -16.97 10.74 -12.44
CA ALA A 763 -16.95 12.12 -12.94
C ALA A 763 -15.58 12.80 -12.81
N VAL A 764 -14.89 12.64 -11.68
CA VAL A 764 -13.56 13.23 -11.44
C VAL A 764 -12.58 12.80 -12.53
N GLY A 765 -12.46 11.49 -12.74
CA GLY A 765 -11.57 10.92 -13.77
C GLY A 765 -11.97 11.33 -15.19
N GLN A 766 -13.26 11.40 -15.48
CA GLN A 766 -13.75 11.85 -16.79
C GLN A 766 -13.39 13.31 -17.07
N TYR A 767 -13.64 14.23 -16.14
CA TYR A 767 -13.34 15.65 -16.33
C TYR A 767 -11.84 15.92 -16.37
N SER A 768 -11.03 15.13 -15.66
CA SER A 768 -9.57 15.15 -15.83
C SER A 768 -9.17 14.82 -17.27
N VAL A 769 -9.75 13.76 -17.87
CA VAL A 769 -9.50 13.39 -19.28
C VAL A 769 -10.01 14.44 -20.26
N LEU A 770 -11.21 15.00 -20.04
CA LEU A 770 -11.77 16.05 -20.91
C LEU A 770 -10.90 17.31 -20.90
N HIS A 771 -10.42 17.70 -19.72
CA HIS A 771 -9.49 18.82 -19.57
C HIS A 771 -8.20 18.58 -20.36
N ASP A 772 -7.58 17.41 -20.22
CA ASP A 772 -6.33 17.10 -20.94
C ASP A 772 -6.53 17.09 -22.47
N ASN A 773 -7.66 16.60 -22.95
CA ASN A 773 -8.00 16.66 -24.37
C ASN A 773 -8.23 18.10 -24.85
N ALA A 774 -8.83 18.95 -24.02
CA ALA A 774 -9.01 20.37 -24.31
C ALA A 774 -7.66 21.13 -24.36
N ILE A 775 -6.70 20.80 -23.49
CA ILE A 775 -5.34 21.37 -23.55
C ILE A 775 -4.70 21.12 -24.91
N ILE A 776 -4.80 19.89 -25.43
CA ILE A 776 -4.16 19.52 -26.70
C ILE A 776 -4.84 20.22 -27.87
N SER A 777 -6.18 20.19 -27.90
CA SER A 777 -6.97 20.70 -29.02
C SER A 777 -7.13 22.23 -29.06
N GLN A 778 -7.16 22.90 -27.91
CA GLN A 778 -7.48 24.33 -27.82
C GLN A 778 -6.39 25.17 -27.15
N GLY A 779 -5.48 24.54 -26.40
CA GLY A 779 -4.44 25.22 -25.61
C GLY A 779 -4.81 25.34 -24.13
N TYR A 780 -3.79 25.52 -23.29
CA TYR A 780 -3.93 25.51 -21.82
C TYR A 780 -4.69 26.72 -21.27
N GLY A 781 -4.35 27.92 -21.72
CA GLY A 781 -5.01 29.17 -21.33
C GLY A 781 -6.31 29.49 -22.07
N HIS A 782 -6.86 28.56 -22.87
CA HIS A 782 -8.11 28.78 -23.58
C HIS A 782 -9.30 28.80 -22.59
N PRO A 783 -10.28 29.74 -22.72
CA PRO A 783 -11.36 29.89 -21.74
C PRO A 783 -12.14 28.60 -21.45
N ARG A 784 -12.33 27.76 -22.48
CA ARG A 784 -13.01 26.47 -22.34
C ARG A 784 -12.17 25.43 -21.60
N THR A 785 -10.85 25.43 -21.78
CA THR A 785 -9.93 24.56 -21.03
C THR A 785 -9.95 24.94 -19.55
N VAL A 786 -9.87 26.24 -19.26
CA VAL A 786 -9.97 26.79 -17.90
C VAL A 786 -11.33 26.45 -17.26
N GLU A 787 -12.44 26.57 -18.00
CA GLU A 787 -13.76 26.16 -17.52
C GLU A 787 -13.80 24.67 -17.12
N LEU A 788 -13.23 23.77 -17.94
CA LEU A 788 -13.13 22.34 -17.61
C LEU A 788 -12.25 22.07 -16.38
N ALA A 789 -11.16 22.83 -16.21
CA ALA A 789 -10.32 22.76 -15.00
C ALA A 789 -11.14 23.09 -13.74
N TYR A 790 -11.89 24.20 -13.74
CA TYR A 790 -12.74 24.54 -12.61
C TYR A 790 -13.90 23.56 -12.40
N LYS A 791 -14.46 22.97 -13.47
CA LYS A 791 -15.44 21.88 -13.34
C LYS A 791 -14.82 20.67 -12.65
N PHE A 792 -13.61 20.28 -13.03
CA PHE A 792 -12.85 19.20 -12.39
C PHE A 792 -12.67 19.48 -10.88
N CYS A 793 -12.20 20.67 -10.50
CA CYS A 793 -11.99 21.02 -9.09
C CYS A 793 -13.30 21.01 -8.28
N LYS A 794 -14.41 21.55 -8.82
CA LYS A 794 -15.71 21.47 -8.13
C LYS A 794 -16.23 20.04 -7.97
N ILE A 795 -15.99 19.17 -8.96
CA ILE A 795 -16.40 17.76 -8.88
C ILE A 795 -15.55 17.01 -7.86
N LEU A 796 -14.26 17.30 -7.75
CA LEU A 796 -13.37 16.74 -6.73
C LEU A 796 -13.91 17.02 -5.31
N ASP A 797 -14.42 18.22 -5.08
CA ASP A 797 -15.04 18.62 -3.80
C ASP A 797 -16.54 18.32 -3.69
N SER A 798 -17.13 17.64 -4.67
CA SER A 798 -18.57 17.33 -4.68
C SER A 798 -19.10 16.63 -3.41
N PRO A 799 -18.37 15.68 -2.76
CA PRO A 799 -18.88 15.03 -1.56
C PRO A 799 -19.08 15.99 -0.38
N LYS A 800 -18.33 17.09 -0.32
CA LYS A 800 -18.40 18.10 0.76
C LYS A 800 -19.32 19.27 0.43
N THR A 801 -19.50 19.57 -0.86
CA THR A 801 -20.17 20.78 -1.34
C THR A 801 -21.59 20.52 -1.86
N GLY A 802 -21.90 19.26 -2.19
CA GLY A 802 -23.20 18.85 -2.74
C GLY A 802 -23.38 19.18 -4.22
N PHE A 803 -22.34 19.65 -4.92
CA PHE A 803 -22.42 19.94 -6.34
C PHE A 803 -22.42 18.65 -7.18
N THR A 804 -23.34 18.55 -8.13
CA THR A 804 -23.41 17.48 -9.13
C THR A 804 -23.54 18.10 -10.50
N ILE A 805 -22.72 17.68 -11.46
CA ILE A 805 -22.78 18.18 -12.82
C ILE A 805 -24.13 17.84 -13.45
N LYS A 806 -24.73 18.80 -14.18
CA LYS A 806 -25.97 18.58 -14.92
C LYS A 806 -25.76 17.55 -16.05
N PRO A 807 -26.68 16.58 -16.25
CA PRO A 807 -26.55 15.56 -17.29
C PRO A 807 -26.36 16.14 -18.71
N GLU A 808 -27.09 17.19 -19.05
CA GLU A 808 -27.01 17.88 -20.34
C GLU A 808 -25.66 18.56 -20.56
N VAL A 809 -25.06 19.14 -19.50
CA VAL A 809 -23.72 19.74 -19.56
C VAL A 809 -22.67 18.67 -19.72
N ARG A 810 -22.79 17.56 -18.97
CA ARG A 810 -21.88 16.42 -19.11
C ARG A 810 -21.90 15.84 -20.52
N LEU A 811 -23.07 15.68 -21.12
CA LEU A 811 -23.20 15.21 -22.51
C LEU A 811 -22.58 16.18 -23.51
N ALA A 812 -22.79 17.50 -23.33
CA ALA A 812 -22.20 18.52 -24.18
C ALA A 812 -20.66 18.54 -24.08
N ASP A 813 -20.13 18.49 -22.86
CA ASP A 813 -18.69 18.47 -22.59
C ASP A 813 -18.04 17.20 -23.16
N GLN A 814 -18.69 16.05 -23.01
CA GLN A 814 -18.27 14.79 -23.63
C GLN A 814 -18.29 14.88 -25.16
N SER A 815 -19.37 15.38 -25.76
CA SER A 815 -19.46 15.52 -27.21
C SER A 815 -18.39 16.44 -27.78
N ALA A 816 -17.93 17.43 -27.01
CA ALA A 816 -16.93 18.40 -27.46
C ALA A 816 -15.48 17.92 -27.30
N HIS A 817 -15.18 17.19 -26.22
CA HIS A 817 -13.78 16.90 -25.83
C HIS A 817 -13.47 15.43 -25.55
N GLN A 818 -14.45 14.52 -25.60
CA GLN A 818 -14.17 13.10 -25.42
C GLN A 818 -13.43 12.56 -26.65
N HIS A 819 -12.37 11.80 -26.40
CA HIS A 819 -11.59 11.17 -27.45
C HIS A 819 -11.41 9.67 -27.14
N ALA A 820 -11.57 8.82 -28.16
CA ALA A 820 -11.55 7.37 -27.98
C ALA A 820 -10.19 6.84 -27.49
N CYS A 821 -9.09 7.43 -27.96
CA CYS A 821 -7.73 7.00 -27.65
C CYS A 821 -7.01 7.90 -26.63
N GLY A 822 -7.49 9.13 -26.42
CA GLY A 822 -6.77 10.17 -25.67
C GLY A 822 -5.37 10.50 -26.25
N PRO A 823 -4.50 11.15 -25.45
CA PRO A 823 -3.13 11.52 -25.84
C PRO A 823 -2.19 10.31 -25.97
N ALA A 824 -1.21 10.39 -26.89
CA ALA A 824 -0.26 9.29 -27.15
C ALA A 824 0.58 8.89 -25.92
N TRP A 825 1.09 9.86 -25.17
CA TRP A 825 1.93 9.61 -24.00
C TRP A 825 1.19 8.86 -22.87
N LYS A 826 -0.09 9.14 -22.64
CA LYS A 826 -0.92 8.42 -21.67
C LYS A 826 -1.15 6.97 -22.08
N LYS A 827 -1.35 6.71 -23.37
CA LYS A 827 -1.46 5.34 -23.92
C LYS A 827 -0.19 4.54 -23.68
N ARG A 828 0.98 5.15 -23.92
CA ARG A 828 2.28 4.52 -23.66
C ARG A 828 2.48 4.21 -22.17
N GLN A 829 2.12 5.14 -21.29
CA GLN A 829 2.15 4.95 -19.83
C GLN A 829 1.22 3.80 -19.38
N GLN A 830 -0.02 3.77 -19.86
CA GLN A 830 -0.99 2.71 -19.55
C GLN A 830 -0.50 1.32 -20.01
N LYS A 831 0.09 1.24 -21.21
CA LYS A 831 0.68 0.00 -21.75
C LYS A 831 1.89 -0.45 -20.91
N ALA A 832 2.70 0.48 -20.41
CA ALA A 832 3.86 0.18 -19.56
C ALA A 832 3.44 -0.41 -18.20
N ASN A 833 2.34 0.07 -17.63
CA ASN A 833 1.79 -0.40 -16.35
C ASN A 833 1.15 -1.79 -16.41
N ASN A 834 1.27 -2.52 -17.54
CA ASN A 834 0.68 -3.84 -17.73
C ASN A 834 -0.83 -3.86 -17.41
N ASP A 835 -1.52 -2.73 -17.63
CA ASP A 835 -2.95 -2.67 -17.38
C ASP A 835 -3.63 -3.57 -18.41
N ARG A 836 -3.92 -4.82 -18.02
CA ARG A 836 -4.65 -5.82 -18.82
C ARG A 836 -6.02 -5.32 -19.29
N LYS A 837 -6.44 -4.12 -18.85
CA LYS A 837 -7.64 -3.38 -19.25
C LYS A 837 -7.52 -2.65 -20.58
N PHE A 838 -6.32 -2.41 -21.10
CA PHE A 838 -6.15 -1.76 -22.40
C PHE A 838 -6.12 -2.80 -23.53
N VAL A 839 -7.30 -3.10 -24.09
CA VAL A 839 -7.41 -3.64 -25.45
C VAL A 839 -7.91 -2.47 -26.28
N ASP A 840 -7.02 -1.86 -27.05
CA ASP A 840 -7.44 -0.89 -28.05
C ASP A 840 -8.23 -1.63 -29.13
N THR A 841 -9.55 -1.65 -28.98
CA THR A 841 -10.46 -2.13 -30.01
C THR A 841 -10.82 -1.02 -31.00
N SER A 842 -10.31 0.19 -30.79
CA SER A 842 -10.55 1.33 -31.66
C SER A 842 -9.49 1.40 -32.75
N ASN A 843 -9.91 1.67 -33.98
CA ASN A 843 -8.98 1.99 -35.08
C ASN A 843 -8.59 3.48 -35.08
N ALA A 844 -8.76 4.19 -33.95
CA ALA A 844 -8.56 5.63 -33.85
C ALA A 844 -7.08 5.96 -33.57
N TYR A 845 -6.55 6.98 -34.26
CA TYR A 845 -5.23 7.52 -33.95
C TYR A 845 -5.25 8.29 -32.61
N PRO A 846 -4.13 8.35 -31.87
CA PRO A 846 -4.03 9.19 -30.68
C PRO A 846 -4.34 10.66 -30.97
N LEU A 847 -4.90 11.35 -29.97
CA LEU A 847 -5.14 12.79 -30.04
C LEU A 847 -3.80 13.52 -30.14
N SER A 848 -3.70 14.44 -31.09
CA SER A 848 -2.50 15.26 -31.33
C SER A 848 -2.89 16.71 -31.53
N ARG A 849 -1.95 17.63 -31.26
CA ARG A 849 -2.14 19.06 -31.48
C ARG A 849 -1.77 19.42 -32.92
N GLU A 850 -2.69 20.01 -33.66
CA GLU A 850 -2.37 20.69 -34.91
C GLU A 850 -1.75 22.07 -34.59
N VAL A 851 -0.53 22.32 -35.08
CA VAL A 851 0.16 23.58 -34.85
C VAL A 851 -0.42 24.65 -35.77
N ASP A 852 -1.04 25.67 -35.18
CA ASP A 852 -1.54 26.83 -35.89
C ASP A 852 -0.69 28.06 -35.54
N ARG A 853 0.12 28.52 -36.50
CA ARG A 853 1.00 29.68 -36.32
C ARG A 853 0.23 31.00 -36.16
N ALA A 854 -1.03 31.06 -36.57
CA ALA A 854 -1.88 32.23 -36.40
C ALA A 854 -2.53 32.29 -35.01
N ASN A 855 -2.65 31.16 -34.31
CA ASN A 855 -3.22 31.08 -32.97
C ASN A 855 -2.12 31.04 -31.91
N PRO A 856 -1.95 32.08 -31.07
CA PRO A 856 -0.93 32.12 -30.01
C PRO A 856 -0.99 30.93 -29.04
N MET A 857 -2.17 30.35 -28.81
CA MET A 857 -2.38 29.20 -27.92
C MET A 857 -1.92 27.86 -28.53
N LEU A 858 -1.82 27.78 -29.86
CA LEU A 858 -1.48 26.58 -30.63
C LEU A 858 -0.24 26.75 -31.51
N CYS A 859 0.49 27.86 -31.36
CA CYS A 859 1.65 28.19 -32.20
C CYS A 859 2.89 27.32 -31.93
N ARG A 860 2.84 26.48 -30.89
CA ARG A 860 3.92 25.58 -30.47
C ARG A 860 3.43 24.13 -30.35
N PRO A 861 4.32 23.14 -30.58
CA PRO A 861 4.03 21.74 -30.27
C PRO A 861 3.60 21.57 -28.82
N TYR A 862 2.77 20.56 -28.55
CA TYR A 862 2.39 20.23 -27.18
C TYR A 862 3.58 19.61 -26.43
N ILE A 863 3.92 20.14 -25.25
CA ILE A 863 5.12 19.75 -24.50
C ILE A 863 5.19 18.25 -24.22
N MET A 864 4.08 17.59 -23.88
CA MET A 864 4.12 16.16 -23.59
C MET A 864 4.34 15.29 -24.84
N ASP A 865 3.98 15.78 -26.03
CA ASP A 865 4.32 15.09 -27.27
C ASP A 865 5.83 15.21 -27.54
N VAL A 866 6.40 16.39 -27.32
CA VAL A 866 7.86 16.64 -27.41
C VAL A 866 8.63 15.72 -26.47
N LEU A 867 8.23 15.70 -25.19
CA LEU A 867 8.85 14.85 -24.18
C LEU A 867 8.65 13.36 -24.49
N ASN A 868 7.48 12.93 -24.94
CA ASN A 868 7.27 11.53 -25.28
C ASN A 868 8.18 11.08 -26.43
N THR A 869 8.33 11.90 -27.48
CA THR A 869 9.25 11.61 -28.59
C THR A 869 10.72 11.65 -28.15
N ALA A 870 11.12 12.57 -27.26
CA ALA A 870 12.46 12.56 -26.68
C ALA A 870 12.72 11.28 -25.87
N ALA A 871 11.76 10.90 -25.03
CA ALA A 871 11.82 9.70 -24.19
C ALA A 871 11.93 8.40 -24.98
N GLU A 872 11.22 8.28 -26.11
CA GLU A 872 11.31 7.11 -27.00
C GLU A 872 12.71 6.99 -27.59
N ARG A 873 13.25 8.08 -28.14
CA ARG A 873 14.62 8.11 -28.69
C ARG A 873 15.68 7.77 -27.63
N GLN A 874 15.53 8.33 -26.43
CA GLN A 874 16.44 8.08 -25.32
C GLN A 874 16.31 6.64 -24.78
N GLU A 875 15.09 6.09 -24.69
CA GLU A 875 14.85 4.68 -24.31
C GLU A 875 15.55 3.74 -25.29
N ASP A 876 15.35 3.92 -26.59
CA ASP A 876 15.97 3.07 -27.62
C ASP A 876 17.50 3.12 -27.55
N ARG A 877 18.07 4.32 -27.36
CA ARG A 877 19.50 4.53 -27.16
C ARG A 877 20.01 3.76 -25.93
N TRP A 878 19.38 3.95 -24.77
CA TRP A 878 19.81 3.31 -23.53
C TRP A 878 19.63 1.79 -23.55
N LEU A 879 18.56 1.28 -24.17
CA LEU A 879 18.36 -0.17 -24.36
C LEU A 879 19.41 -0.77 -25.29
N ALA A 880 19.81 -0.04 -26.35
CA ALA A 880 20.91 -0.44 -27.22
C ALA A 880 22.25 -0.45 -26.47
N GLU A 881 22.54 0.56 -25.64
CA GLU A 881 23.75 0.59 -24.80
C GLU A 881 23.77 -0.57 -23.79
N VAL A 882 22.65 -0.84 -23.11
CA VAL A 882 22.51 -2.01 -22.23
C VAL A 882 22.74 -3.30 -23.01
N GLN A 883 22.22 -3.44 -24.23
CA GLN A 883 22.49 -4.63 -25.02
C GLN A 883 23.98 -4.76 -25.36
N GLN A 884 24.62 -3.67 -25.79
CA GLN A 884 26.05 -3.65 -26.12
C GLN A 884 26.94 -4.00 -24.93
N LEU A 885 26.67 -3.45 -23.75
CA LEU A 885 27.45 -3.74 -22.52
C LEU A 885 27.32 -5.19 -22.07
N PHE A 886 26.20 -5.86 -22.35
CA PHE A 886 25.97 -7.25 -21.95
C PHE A 886 26.36 -8.27 -23.03
N LEU A 887 26.58 -7.86 -24.28
CA LEU A 887 26.97 -8.76 -25.38
C LEU A 887 28.26 -9.55 -25.13
N PRO A 888 29.37 -8.98 -24.61
CA PRO A 888 30.59 -9.73 -24.32
C PRO A 888 30.35 -10.90 -23.36
N PHE A 889 29.46 -10.67 -22.40
CA PHE A 889 29.06 -11.61 -21.37
C PHE A 889 28.10 -12.70 -21.86
N GLU A 890 27.33 -12.44 -22.92
CA GLU A 890 26.42 -13.40 -23.56
C GLU A 890 27.14 -14.27 -24.59
N ASN A 891 28.16 -13.74 -25.24
CA ASN A 891 28.97 -14.42 -26.25
C ASN A 891 30.20 -15.13 -25.68
N SER A 892 30.44 -15.04 -24.35
CA SER A 892 31.53 -15.75 -23.69
C SER A 892 31.26 -17.27 -23.75
N PRO A 893 32.11 -18.07 -24.42
CA PRO A 893 31.84 -19.47 -24.69
C PRO A 893 31.94 -20.38 -23.45
N ASP A 894 32.62 -19.94 -22.39
CA ASP A 894 32.80 -20.71 -21.16
C ASP A 894 32.16 -20.00 -19.98
N LEU A 895 31.03 -20.53 -19.52
CA LEU A 895 30.53 -20.20 -18.20
C LEU A 895 31.47 -20.88 -17.21
N VAL A 896 32.27 -20.11 -16.48
CA VAL A 896 33.23 -20.69 -15.53
C VAL A 896 32.45 -21.23 -14.34
N LEU A 897 32.64 -22.53 -14.05
CA LEU A 897 32.13 -23.17 -12.85
C LEU A 897 32.74 -22.48 -11.62
N ASP A 898 31.91 -21.99 -10.69
CA ASP A 898 32.39 -21.41 -9.45
C ASP A 898 32.86 -22.52 -8.50
N GLU A 899 34.18 -22.72 -8.43
CA GLU A 899 34.83 -23.75 -7.60
C GLU A 899 34.46 -23.62 -6.11
N ASP A 900 34.19 -22.40 -5.63
CA ASP A 900 33.80 -22.18 -4.24
C ASP A 900 32.46 -22.88 -3.95
N LEU A 901 31.52 -22.83 -4.90
CA LEU A 901 30.18 -23.41 -4.76
C LEU A 901 30.18 -24.93 -4.89
N THR A 902 31.14 -25.53 -5.60
CA THR A 902 31.25 -27.00 -5.76
C THR A 902 32.14 -27.65 -4.71
N SER A 903 33.06 -26.88 -4.10
CA SER A 903 34.03 -27.35 -3.12
C SER A 903 33.43 -28.19 -1.97
N PRO A 904 32.29 -27.83 -1.34
CA PRO A 904 31.68 -28.67 -0.31
C PRO A 904 31.31 -30.07 -0.80
N TRP A 905 30.71 -30.16 -2.00
CA TRP A 905 30.34 -31.44 -2.60
C TRP A 905 31.58 -32.23 -3.02
N GLU A 906 32.51 -31.61 -3.71
CA GLU A 906 33.72 -32.27 -4.24
C GLU A 906 34.60 -32.81 -3.12
N THR A 907 34.82 -32.02 -2.06
CA THR A 907 35.59 -32.42 -0.89
C THR A 907 34.98 -33.65 -0.20
N PHE A 908 33.66 -33.64 -0.02
CA PHE A 908 32.96 -34.73 0.64
C PHE A 908 32.84 -35.98 -0.25
N ALA A 909 32.65 -35.80 -1.56
CA ALA A 909 32.67 -36.88 -2.54
C ALA A 909 34.04 -37.55 -2.64
N ALA A 910 35.13 -36.77 -2.58
CA ALA A 910 36.50 -37.30 -2.52
C ALA A 910 36.75 -38.10 -1.23
N PHE A 911 36.22 -37.64 -0.09
CA PHE A 911 36.25 -38.39 1.16
C PHE A 911 35.47 -39.71 1.08
N ALA A 912 34.25 -39.68 0.54
CA ALA A 912 33.43 -40.87 0.32
C ALA A 912 34.13 -41.88 -0.61
N ALA A 913 34.78 -41.40 -1.67
CA ALA A 913 35.54 -42.24 -2.60
C ALA A 913 36.74 -42.92 -1.92
N LYS A 914 37.43 -42.24 -1.00
CA LYS A 914 38.53 -42.83 -0.21
C LYS A 914 38.02 -43.92 0.73
N ARG A 915 36.88 -43.71 1.40
CA ARG A 915 36.27 -44.73 2.28
C ARG A 915 35.74 -45.95 1.52
N LYS A 916 35.14 -45.72 0.36
CA LYS A 916 34.71 -46.78 -0.56
C LYS A 916 35.89 -47.67 -0.97
N LYS A 917 37.05 -47.07 -1.29
CA LYS A 917 38.29 -47.83 -1.57
C LYS A 917 38.80 -48.63 -0.36
N ALA A 918 38.47 -48.20 0.85
CA ALA A 918 38.79 -48.90 2.10
C ALA A 918 37.72 -49.93 2.52
N GLY A 919 36.69 -50.16 1.69
CA GLY A 919 35.63 -51.16 1.93
C GLY A 919 34.37 -50.65 2.64
N ASP A 920 34.29 -49.34 2.94
CA ASP A 920 33.12 -48.73 3.58
C ASP A 920 32.29 -47.91 2.56
N ASN A 921 31.13 -48.45 2.17
CA ASN A 921 30.22 -47.82 1.22
C ASN A 921 29.22 -46.83 1.85
N SER A 922 29.13 -46.80 3.18
CA SER A 922 28.04 -46.10 3.89
C SER A 922 27.93 -44.61 3.55
N VAL A 923 29.07 -43.90 3.48
CA VAL A 923 29.14 -42.48 3.10
C VAL A 923 28.80 -42.25 1.61
N HIS A 924 29.13 -43.23 0.75
CA HIS A 924 28.81 -43.15 -0.67
C HIS A 924 27.31 -43.36 -0.92
N ASP A 925 26.69 -44.28 -0.18
CA ASP A 925 25.26 -44.54 -0.26
C ASP A 925 24.43 -43.32 0.19
N ASP A 926 24.87 -42.63 1.26
CA ASP A 926 24.27 -41.37 1.71
C ASP A 926 24.31 -40.28 0.61
N LEU A 927 25.43 -40.16 -0.10
CA LEU A 927 25.55 -39.22 -1.22
C LEU A 927 24.60 -39.58 -2.37
N ILE A 928 24.39 -40.85 -2.66
CA ILE A 928 23.44 -41.29 -3.69
C ILE A 928 22.00 -40.86 -3.36
N VAL A 929 21.61 -40.91 -2.08
CA VAL A 929 20.29 -40.45 -1.62
C VAL A 929 20.14 -38.94 -1.90
N ILE A 930 21.14 -38.14 -1.56
CA ILE A 930 21.16 -36.69 -1.84
C ILE A 930 21.09 -36.43 -3.35
N VAL A 931 21.87 -37.15 -4.16
CA VAL A 931 21.89 -37.03 -5.62
C VAL A 931 20.49 -37.25 -6.20
N LYS A 932 19.84 -38.37 -5.85
CA LYS A 932 18.52 -38.73 -6.39
C LYS A 932 17.48 -37.66 -6.06
N HIS A 933 17.48 -37.16 -4.84
CA HIS A 933 16.56 -36.11 -4.39
C HIS A 933 16.71 -34.81 -5.19
N VAL A 934 17.95 -34.31 -5.31
CA VAL A 934 18.24 -33.06 -6.04
C VAL A 934 17.87 -33.19 -7.53
N GLN A 935 18.19 -34.32 -8.17
CA GLN A 935 17.90 -34.53 -9.59
C GLN A 935 16.39 -34.63 -9.88
N GLU A 936 15.61 -35.23 -8.98
CA GLU A 936 14.16 -35.32 -9.13
C GLU A 936 13.51 -33.93 -9.04
N LEU A 937 13.91 -33.13 -8.06
CA LEU A 937 13.40 -31.77 -7.92
C LEU A 937 13.86 -30.84 -9.03
N TYR A 938 15.05 -31.04 -9.60
CA TYR A 938 15.46 -30.32 -10.80
C TYR A 938 14.49 -30.54 -11.96
N LYS A 939 14.07 -31.79 -12.21
CA LYS A 939 13.11 -32.12 -13.27
C LYS A 939 11.74 -31.50 -12.99
N ARG A 940 11.27 -31.58 -11.73
CA ARG A 940 9.99 -31.00 -11.31
C ARG A 940 9.98 -29.47 -11.39
N HIS A 941 11.06 -28.82 -10.95
CA HIS A 941 11.24 -27.37 -11.10
C HIS A 941 11.17 -26.96 -12.57
N ARG A 942 11.90 -27.67 -13.46
CA ARG A 942 11.83 -27.41 -14.91
C ARG A 942 10.44 -27.65 -15.50
N SER A 943 9.68 -28.64 -15.06
CA SER A 943 8.33 -28.88 -15.60
C SER A 943 7.32 -27.82 -15.15
N GLU A 944 7.38 -27.42 -13.88
CA GLU A 944 6.48 -26.41 -13.30
C GLU A 944 6.80 -24.98 -13.78
N ILE A 945 8.07 -24.66 -14.05
CA ILE A 945 8.53 -23.29 -14.38
C ILE A 945 8.92 -23.13 -15.87
N GLY A 946 9.41 -24.18 -16.52
CA GLY A 946 10.01 -24.16 -17.86
C GLY A 946 9.04 -24.26 -19.05
N SER A 947 7.72 -24.21 -18.82
CA SER A 947 6.73 -24.25 -19.91
C SER A 947 6.78 -22.98 -20.77
N SER A 948 7.59 -23.01 -21.84
CA SER A 948 7.58 -22.02 -22.92
C SER A 948 6.41 -22.30 -23.90
N PRO A 949 5.75 -21.31 -24.52
CA PRO A 949 4.48 -21.49 -25.25
C PRO A 949 4.59 -22.21 -26.61
N GLN A 950 5.74 -22.77 -26.97
CA GLN A 950 6.01 -23.11 -28.37
C GLN A 950 5.39 -24.41 -28.89
N ASN A 951 4.69 -25.23 -28.08
CA ASN A 951 4.19 -26.53 -28.57
C ASN A 951 2.88 -27.04 -27.94
N LYS A 952 1.89 -26.18 -27.68
CA LYS A 952 0.52 -26.65 -27.35
C LYS A 952 -0.54 -25.89 -28.15
N SER A 953 -1.30 -26.63 -28.95
CA SER A 953 -2.38 -26.14 -29.82
C SER A 953 -3.66 -25.71 -29.09
N SER A 954 -3.62 -25.43 -27.77
CA SER A 954 -4.80 -25.01 -27.01
C SER A 954 -4.72 -23.54 -26.59
N LYS A 955 -5.79 -22.79 -26.91
CA LYS A 955 -5.94 -21.33 -26.82
C LYS A 955 -5.93 -20.73 -25.39
N SER A 956 -5.28 -21.31 -24.36
CA SER A 956 -5.41 -20.75 -22.99
C SER A 956 -4.24 -20.88 -21.99
N SER A 957 -3.04 -21.36 -22.33
CA SER A 957 -1.96 -21.43 -21.31
C SER A 957 -1.11 -20.16 -21.25
N VAL A 958 -1.35 -19.31 -20.25
CA VAL A 958 -0.47 -18.18 -19.87
C VAL A 958 0.89 -18.73 -19.44
N SER A 959 2.01 -18.13 -19.89
CA SER A 959 3.36 -18.55 -19.45
C SER A 959 3.49 -18.39 -17.92
N PHE A 960 4.36 -19.18 -17.28
CA PHE A 960 4.59 -19.07 -15.83
C PHE A 960 4.95 -17.63 -15.41
N THR A 961 5.71 -16.91 -16.22
CA THR A 961 6.04 -15.49 -16.03
C THR A 961 4.86 -14.52 -16.16
N GLY A 962 3.79 -14.92 -16.86
CA GLY A 962 2.53 -14.18 -16.97
C GLY A 962 1.52 -14.46 -15.86
N ASN A 963 1.79 -15.43 -14.98
CA ASN A 963 0.98 -15.64 -13.78
C ASN A 963 1.16 -14.48 -12.78
N LYS A 964 0.15 -14.25 -11.95
CA LYS A 964 0.26 -13.25 -10.88
C LYS A 964 1.44 -13.57 -9.95
N ILE A 965 2.09 -12.54 -9.38
CA ILE A 965 3.34 -12.69 -8.61
C ILE A 965 3.20 -13.67 -7.46
N GLU A 966 2.04 -13.68 -6.82
CA GLU A 966 1.75 -14.49 -5.64
C GLU A 966 1.63 -15.98 -6.03
N VAL A 967 1.04 -16.29 -7.18
CA VAL A 967 0.99 -17.67 -7.72
C VAL A 967 2.39 -18.18 -8.03
N ARG A 968 3.24 -17.33 -8.61
CA ARG A 968 4.63 -17.69 -8.90
C ARG A 968 5.39 -18.00 -7.62
N GLN A 969 5.21 -17.19 -6.58
CA GLN A 969 5.86 -17.38 -5.27
C GLN A 969 5.36 -18.62 -4.53
N ASP A 970 4.06 -18.91 -4.56
CA ASP A 970 3.51 -20.14 -3.97
C ASP A 970 4.18 -21.38 -4.58
N THR A 971 4.36 -21.41 -5.90
CA THR A 971 5.08 -22.49 -6.59
C THR A 971 6.54 -22.57 -6.16
N PHE A 972 7.28 -21.45 -6.11
CA PHE A 972 8.68 -21.44 -5.67
C PHE A 972 8.84 -21.97 -4.23
N ARG A 973 8.00 -21.50 -3.31
CA ARG A 973 8.04 -21.90 -1.89
C ARG A 973 7.66 -23.37 -1.68
N MET A 974 6.72 -23.89 -2.46
CA MET A 974 6.39 -25.32 -2.43
C MET A 974 7.61 -26.15 -2.86
N LEU A 975 8.24 -25.79 -3.99
CA LEU A 975 9.40 -26.50 -4.52
C LEU A 975 10.60 -26.43 -3.58
N SER A 976 10.89 -25.27 -2.97
CA SER A 976 12.00 -25.12 -2.02
C SER A 976 11.76 -25.88 -0.71
N ARG A 977 10.52 -25.95 -0.22
CA ARG A 977 10.14 -26.79 0.93
C ARG A 977 10.37 -28.26 0.65
N ASP A 978 9.91 -28.74 -0.51
CA ASP A 978 10.16 -30.12 -0.93
C ASP A 978 11.67 -30.38 -1.07
N PHE A 979 12.45 -29.40 -1.55
CA PHE A 979 13.91 -29.45 -1.62
C PHE A 979 14.56 -29.59 -0.25
N ALA A 980 14.13 -28.80 0.74
CA ALA A 980 14.69 -28.84 2.08
C ALA A 980 14.20 -30.01 2.94
N ALA A 981 13.03 -30.59 2.64
CA ALA A 981 12.40 -31.62 3.46
C ALA A 981 13.13 -32.97 3.48
N ALA A 982 13.98 -33.26 2.47
CA ALA A 982 14.67 -34.54 2.36
C ALA A 982 16.06 -34.39 1.69
N PRO A 983 16.99 -35.35 1.88
CA PRO A 983 16.90 -36.41 2.88
C PRO A 983 17.05 -35.87 4.31
N THR A 984 16.41 -36.54 5.27
CA THR A 984 16.60 -36.29 6.71
C THR A 984 17.73 -37.15 7.27
N THR A 985 18.27 -36.81 8.43
CA THR A 985 19.28 -37.64 9.13
C THR A 985 18.84 -39.09 9.37
N ALA A 986 17.53 -39.34 9.53
CA ALA A 986 16.99 -40.69 9.66
C ALA A 986 17.03 -41.52 8.36
N GLN A 987 17.18 -40.85 7.21
CA GLN A 987 17.28 -41.48 5.89
C GLN A 987 18.73 -41.70 5.44
N LEU A 988 19.69 -41.25 6.25
CA LEU A 988 21.13 -41.36 6.00
C LEU A 988 21.79 -42.23 7.09
N CYS A 989 22.81 -42.98 6.70
CA CYS A 989 23.51 -43.93 7.56
C CYS A 989 24.67 -43.31 8.34
N THR A 990 25.31 -42.26 7.82
CA THR A 990 26.54 -41.69 8.37
C THR A 990 26.51 -40.18 8.57
N ILE A 991 25.66 -39.47 7.84
CA ILE A 991 25.54 -38.01 7.94
C ILE A 991 24.41 -37.66 8.93
N PHE A 992 24.80 -37.25 10.14
CA PHE A 992 23.88 -36.88 11.23
C PHE A 992 23.75 -35.38 11.47
N ASP A 993 24.32 -34.55 10.59
CA ASP A 993 24.28 -33.09 10.68
C ASP A 993 23.40 -32.50 9.56
N ASP A 994 22.22 -31.99 9.93
CA ASP A 994 21.29 -31.34 8.99
C ASP A 994 21.93 -30.15 8.25
N ALA A 995 22.86 -29.42 8.88
CA ALA A 995 23.54 -28.30 8.24
C ALA A 995 24.48 -28.77 7.13
N LEU A 996 25.17 -29.89 7.35
CA LEU A 996 26.01 -30.53 6.33
C LEU A 996 25.17 -31.08 5.17
N ILE A 997 24.02 -31.72 5.45
CA ILE A 997 23.09 -32.20 4.41
C ILE A 997 22.61 -31.02 3.55
N SER A 998 22.23 -29.90 4.18
CA SER A 998 21.79 -28.69 3.48
C SER A 998 22.89 -28.14 2.56
N ARG A 999 24.12 -28.04 3.08
CA ARG A 999 25.28 -27.55 2.31
C ARG A 999 25.62 -28.45 1.12
N LEU A 1000 25.61 -29.78 1.32
CA LEU A 1000 25.89 -30.75 0.26
C LEU A 1000 24.80 -30.72 -0.83
N ARG A 1001 23.51 -30.64 -0.44
CA ARG A 1001 22.39 -30.48 -1.39
C ARG A 1001 22.54 -29.22 -2.24
N ALA A 1002 22.81 -28.07 -1.62
CA ALA A 1002 22.97 -26.79 -2.32
C ALA A 1002 24.15 -26.82 -3.30
N SER A 1003 25.31 -27.30 -2.81
CA SER A 1003 26.53 -27.43 -3.62
C SER A 1003 26.33 -28.38 -4.82
N TYR A 1004 25.70 -29.53 -4.60
CA TYR A 1004 25.38 -30.46 -5.70
C TYR A 1004 24.33 -29.91 -6.66
N ALA A 1005 23.31 -29.20 -6.17
CA ALA A 1005 22.31 -28.58 -7.02
C ALA A 1005 22.92 -27.57 -7.99
N TYR A 1006 23.90 -26.78 -7.55
CA TYR A 1006 24.66 -25.88 -8.42
C TYR A 1006 25.49 -26.64 -9.45
N LEU A 1007 26.26 -27.66 -9.02
CA LEU A 1007 27.07 -28.48 -9.92
C LEU A 1007 26.22 -29.19 -10.98
N TYR A 1008 25.10 -29.79 -10.56
CA TYR A 1008 24.20 -30.50 -11.46
C TYR A 1008 23.51 -29.55 -12.44
N ASP A 1009 23.08 -28.37 -11.99
CA ASP A 1009 22.54 -27.32 -12.87
C ASP A 1009 23.54 -26.92 -13.95
N TYR A 1010 24.80 -26.68 -13.59
CA TYR A 1010 25.86 -26.39 -14.56
C TYR A 1010 26.01 -27.51 -15.60
N GLN A 1011 26.12 -28.77 -15.15
CA GLN A 1011 26.26 -29.93 -16.03
C GLN A 1011 25.10 -30.05 -17.03
N GLN A 1012 23.86 -29.87 -16.57
CA GLN A 1012 22.66 -29.98 -17.40
C GLN A 1012 22.47 -28.81 -18.38
N ASN A 1013 23.11 -27.67 -18.13
CA ASN A 1013 22.97 -26.46 -18.97
C ASN A 1013 24.22 -26.14 -19.78
N SER A 1014 25.28 -26.94 -19.67
CA SER A 1014 26.57 -26.79 -20.36
C SER A 1014 26.47 -26.65 -21.89
N GLY A 1015 25.45 -27.22 -22.52
CA GLY A 1015 25.16 -27.07 -23.97
C GLY A 1015 24.24 -25.90 -24.35
N SER A 1016 23.93 -24.98 -23.43
CA SER A 1016 23.00 -23.86 -23.64
C SER A 1016 23.50 -22.58 -22.98
N LYS A 1017 22.70 -21.92 -22.11
CA LYS A 1017 23.14 -20.73 -21.36
C LYS A 1017 24.14 -21.03 -20.25
N GLY A 1018 24.44 -22.30 -19.94
CA GLY A 1018 25.38 -22.71 -18.87
C GLY A 1018 24.84 -22.59 -17.43
N TRP A 1019 23.61 -22.10 -17.23
CA TRP A 1019 22.99 -21.95 -15.91
C TRP A 1019 21.46 -21.98 -15.98
N SER A 1020 20.79 -22.22 -14.86
CA SER A 1020 19.38 -21.95 -14.65
C SER A 1020 19.13 -21.31 -13.27
N ARG A 1021 17.86 -20.96 -13.02
CA ARG A 1021 17.44 -20.39 -11.74
C ARG A 1021 17.26 -21.43 -10.63
N PHE A 1022 17.29 -22.73 -10.95
CA PHE A 1022 17.02 -23.82 -10.00
C PHE A 1022 17.82 -23.74 -8.68
N PRO A 1023 19.17 -23.75 -8.68
CA PRO A 1023 19.93 -23.82 -7.43
C PRO A 1023 19.70 -22.58 -6.54
N TRP A 1024 19.46 -21.44 -7.17
CA TRP A 1024 19.17 -20.16 -6.52
C TRP A 1024 17.75 -20.07 -5.97
N ASP A 1025 16.76 -20.63 -6.68
CA ASP A 1025 15.39 -20.68 -6.18
C ASP A 1025 15.26 -21.63 -4.98
N MET A 1026 16.05 -22.70 -4.95
CA MET A 1026 15.93 -23.76 -3.94
C MET A 1026 16.83 -23.53 -2.72
N SER A 1027 17.97 -22.86 -2.86
CA SER A 1027 19.01 -22.83 -1.82
C SER A 1027 19.92 -21.58 -1.83
N LEU A 1028 19.36 -20.41 -2.17
CA LEU A 1028 20.13 -19.15 -2.22
C LEU A 1028 20.98 -18.90 -0.97
N LYS A 1029 20.39 -19.03 0.22
CA LYS A 1029 21.07 -18.74 1.49
C LYS A 1029 22.29 -19.63 1.70
N GLU A 1030 22.14 -20.93 1.48
CA GLU A 1030 23.23 -21.89 1.61
C GLU A 1030 24.34 -21.62 0.58
N LEU A 1031 24.00 -21.30 -0.66
CA LEU A 1031 24.99 -20.93 -1.69
C LEU A 1031 25.75 -19.64 -1.31
N CYS A 1032 25.03 -18.63 -0.81
CA CYS A 1032 25.62 -17.40 -0.31
C CYS A 1032 26.56 -17.66 0.88
N GLN A 1033 26.16 -18.54 1.79
CA GLN A 1033 26.99 -18.94 2.92
C GLN A 1033 28.26 -19.68 2.47
N ILE A 1034 28.15 -20.59 1.49
CA ILE A 1034 29.31 -21.28 0.92
C ILE A 1034 30.30 -20.26 0.34
N LYS A 1035 29.80 -19.30 -0.45
CA LYS A 1035 30.64 -18.25 -1.04
C LYS A 1035 31.32 -17.38 0.03
N GLY A 1036 30.55 -16.90 1.01
CA GLY A 1036 31.09 -16.08 2.11
C GLY A 1036 32.13 -16.82 2.96
N ILE A 1037 32.01 -18.14 3.12
CA ILE A 1037 33.03 -18.97 3.80
C ILE A 1037 34.30 -19.09 2.95
N ALA A 1038 34.16 -19.35 1.65
CA ALA A 1038 35.30 -19.53 0.76
C ALA A 1038 36.17 -18.26 0.65
N LEU A 1039 35.56 -17.08 0.71
CA LEU A 1039 36.26 -15.78 0.70
C LEU A 1039 36.96 -15.43 2.04
N GLY A 1040 36.79 -16.23 3.10
CA GLY A 1040 37.54 -16.14 4.36
C GLY A 1040 36.83 -15.39 5.49
N VAL A 1041 36.80 -14.04 5.47
CA VAL A 1041 36.30 -13.23 6.60
C VAL A 1041 34.83 -12.88 6.42
N ASN A 1042 33.93 -13.66 7.03
CA ASN A 1042 32.49 -13.39 7.06
C ASN A 1042 31.98 -13.14 8.49
N LYS A 1043 30.80 -12.52 8.60
CA LYS A 1043 30.12 -12.25 9.88
C LYS A 1043 28.66 -12.70 9.79
N THR A 1044 28.24 -13.55 10.74
CA THR A 1044 26.83 -13.94 10.86
C THR A 1044 26.01 -12.86 11.54
N VAL A 1045 24.83 -12.57 10.98
CA VAL A 1045 23.88 -11.57 11.49
C VAL A 1045 22.48 -12.18 11.48
N THR A 1046 21.64 -11.86 12.48
CA THR A 1046 20.24 -12.29 12.48
C THR A 1046 19.44 -11.53 11.42
N VAL A 1047 18.41 -12.15 10.84
CA VAL A 1047 17.57 -11.52 9.81
C VAL A 1047 17.00 -10.18 10.29
N SER A 1048 16.47 -10.13 11.50
CA SER A 1048 15.89 -8.93 12.11
C SER A 1048 16.88 -7.75 12.26
N PHE A 1049 18.17 -8.04 12.39
CA PHE A 1049 19.22 -7.03 12.47
C PHE A 1049 19.69 -6.61 11.07
N TYR A 1050 19.87 -7.59 10.16
CA TYR A 1050 20.25 -7.36 8.77
C TYR A 1050 19.20 -6.53 8.00
N GLU A 1051 17.91 -6.68 8.29
CA GLU A 1051 16.83 -5.87 7.70
C GLU A 1051 16.96 -4.36 8.01
N ARG A 1052 17.79 -3.98 8.98
CA ARG A 1052 18.05 -2.59 9.37
C ARG A 1052 19.37 -2.03 8.83
N PHE A 1053 20.15 -2.83 8.11
CA PHE A 1053 21.43 -2.40 7.55
C PHE A 1053 21.22 -1.48 6.35
N ASN A 1054 22.04 -0.44 6.27
CA ASN A 1054 22.16 0.40 5.10
C ASN A 1054 23.61 0.92 5.00
N LEU A 1055 24.17 0.95 3.79
CA LEU A 1055 25.48 1.53 3.54
C LEU A 1055 25.35 3.06 3.51
N MET A 1056 26.10 3.77 4.37
CA MET A 1056 26.05 5.23 4.38
C MET A 1056 26.69 5.84 3.12
N ARG A 1057 26.01 6.84 2.53
CA ARG A 1057 26.37 7.56 1.30
C ARG A 1057 27.78 8.18 1.28
N GLN A 1058 28.40 8.39 2.44
CA GLN A 1058 29.69 9.11 2.57
C GLN A 1058 30.89 8.40 1.91
N HIS A 1059 30.79 7.12 1.53
CA HIS A 1059 31.91 6.36 0.96
C HIS A 1059 31.87 6.17 -0.56
N THR A 1060 30.82 6.64 -1.26
CA THR A 1060 30.64 6.34 -2.71
C THR A 1060 30.79 7.53 -3.66
N ASN A 1061 30.99 8.74 -3.12
CA ASN A 1061 31.24 9.99 -3.85
C ASN A 1061 32.70 10.47 -3.69
N THR A 1062 33.68 9.59 -3.83
CA THR A 1062 35.04 10.02 -4.21
C THR A 1062 35.07 10.34 -5.72
N ARG A 1063 34.37 11.41 -6.09
CA ARG A 1063 34.70 12.23 -7.27
C ARG A 1063 34.84 13.66 -6.75
N ARG A 1064 36.04 13.95 -6.24
CA ARG A 1064 36.56 15.32 -6.23
C ARG A 1064 37.03 15.65 -7.62
#